data_AF-A0A8D1DC92-F1
#
_entry.id   AF-A0A8D1DC92-F1
#
_cell.length_a   1.000
_cell.length_b   1.000
_cell.length_c   1.000
_cell.angle_alpha   90.00
_cell.angle_beta   90.00
_cell.angle_gamma   90.00
#
_symmetry.space_group_name_H-M   'P 1'
#
loop_
_entity.id
_entity.type
_entity.pdbx_description
1 polymer ?
#
loop_
_entity_poly.entity_id
_entity_poly.type
_entity_poly.pdbx_seq_one_letter_code
_entity_poly.pdbx_strand_id
1 'polypeptide(L)'
;MRRRSLALQLLLALLLLPPSLPQALLGAPCPEPCSCRPDGALRCPGPRAGLSRLSLTYLPIKVIPSQAFRGLNEVVKIEISQSDSLEKIEANAFDNLLNLSEILIQNTKNLVYIEPGAFTNLPRLKYLSICNTGIRKLPDVTKIFSSEFNFILEICDNLHITTVPANAFQGMNNESITLKLYGNGFEEIQSHAFNGTTLISLELKENAHLKKMHNDAFRGARGPSILDISSTKLQALPSYGLESIQTLIATSSYSLKKLPSREKFTNLLDATLTYPSHCCAFRNLPTKDYSAIFAESELSDWDYDYGFCSPKTLQCAPEPDAFNPCEDIMGYDFLRVLIWLINILAIMGNVTVLFVLLTSHYKLTVPRFLMCNLSFADFCMGLYLLLIASVDAQTKGQYYNHAIDWQTGNGCSVAGFFTVFASELSVYTLTVITLERWHTITYAIQLDQKLRLRHAIPIMLGGWLFSTLIAMLPLVGVSSYMKVSICLPMDVETTLSQVYILTILILNVVAFIIICACYIKIYFAVQNPELMATNKDTKIAKKMAVLIFTDFTCMAPISFFAISAALKVPLITVTNSKVLLVLFYPVNSCANPFLYAIFTKAFRRDFFLLLSKSGCCKHQAELYRRKDFSAYCKNGFTGSNKPSRSTLKLTTLQCQYSTVMDKTCYKDC
;
A
#
# COMPACT_ATOMS: atom_id res chain seq x y z
N MET A 1 -41.27 37.84 6.72
CA MET A 1 -41.53 37.61 5.28
C MET A 1 -41.49 38.92 4.45
N ARG A 2 -40.42 39.72 4.50
CA ARG A 2 -40.32 40.98 3.71
C ARG A 2 -39.00 41.17 2.94
N ARG A 3 -38.02 40.27 3.13
CA ARG A 3 -36.73 40.29 2.40
C ARG A 3 -36.64 39.33 1.20
N ARG A 4 -37.59 38.40 1.03
CA ARG A 4 -37.64 37.49 -0.14
C ARG A 4 -38.37 38.09 -1.36
N SER A 5 -39.10 39.20 -1.20
CA SER A 5 -39.86 39.83 -2.29
C SER A 5 -39.02 40.74 -3.18
N LEU A 6 -37.95 41.37 -2.66
CA LEU A 6 -37.08 42.25 -3.45
C LEU A 6 -36.14 41.47 -4.39
N ALA A 7 -35.67 40.29 -3.97
CA ALA A 7 -34.81 39.46 -4.81
C ALA A 7 -35.56 38.91 -6.05
N LEU A 8 -36.85 38.59 -5.91
CA LEU A 8 -37.67 38.09 -7.00
C LEU A 8 -38.06 39.21 -7.99
N GLN A 9 -38.24 40.45 -7.51
CA GLN A 9 -38.49 41.62 -8.36
C GLN A 9 -37.24 42.09 -9.12
N LEU A 10 -36.04 41.96 -8.53
CA LEU A 10 -34.79 42.21 -9.25
C LEU A 10 -34.49 41.14 -10.31
N LEU A 11 -34.82 39.86 -10.05
CA LEU A 11 -34.65 38.81 -11.06
C LEU A 11 -35.60 38.96 -12.25
N LEU A 12 -36.86 39.40 -12.03
CA LEU A 12 -37.80 39.63 -13.12
C LEU A 12 -37.44 40.87 -13.98
N ALA A 13 -36.83 41.90 -13.39
CA ALA A 13 -36.39 43.09 -14.13
C ALA A 13 -35.16 42.83 -15.02
N LEU A 14 -34.31 41.85 -14.66
CA LEU A 14 -33.17 41.41 -15.49
C LEU A 14 -33.57 40.51 -16.67
N LEU A 15 -34.78 39.94 -16.66
CA LEU A 15 -35.31 39.07 -17.72
C LEU A 15 -36.10 39.82 -18.81
N LEU A 16 -36.35 41.13 -18.63
CA LEU A 16 -37.17 41.96 -19.54
C LEU A 16 -36.37 43.03 -20.29
N LEU A 17 -35.05 43.08 -20.15
CA LEU A 17 -34.20 43.86 -21.04
C LEU A 17 -34.05 43.08 -22.36
N PRO A 18 -34.45 43.64 -23.52
CA PRO A 18 -34.13 43.01 -24.80
C PRO A 18 -32.61 42.87 -24.88
N PRO A 19 -32.08 41.72 -25.35
CA PRO A 19 -30.66 41.64 -25.62
C PRO A 19 -30.39 42.63 -26.73
N SER A 20 -29.83 43.78 -26.40
CA SER A 20 -29.11 44.60 -27.36
C SER A 20 -27.93 43.73 -27.80
N LEU A 21 -28.14 42.95 -28.85
CA LEU A 21 -27.08 42.36 -29.65
C LEU A 21 -26.06 43.48 -29.89
N PRO A 22 -24.80 43.34 -29.50
CA PRO A 22 -23.77 44.12 -30.14
C PRO A 22 -23.81 43.71 -31.62
N GLN A 23 -24.30 44.60 -32.48
CA GLN A 23 -23.96 44.56 -33.90
C GLN A 23 -22.44 44.74 -34.00
N ALA A 24 -21.72 43.62 -33.95
CA ALA A 24 -20.32 43.51 -34.32
C ALA A 24 -19.99 42.06 -34.73
N LEU A 25 -20.75 41.54 -35.70
CA LEU A 25 -20.32 40.46 -36.59
C LEU A 25 -19.69 41.07 -37.86
N LEU A 26 -18.86 42.11 -37.69
CA LEU A 26 -17.78 42.33 -38.64
C LEU A 26 -16.61 41.49 -38.09
N GLY A 27 -16.26 40.41 -38.79
CA GLY A 27 -15.02 39.70 -38.53
C GLY A 27 -13.86 40.70 -38.44
N ALA A 28 -12.88 40.42 -37.58
CA ALA A 28 -11.72 41.27 -37.44
C ALA A 28 -11.16 41.58 -38.85
N PRO A 29 -10.89 42.87 -39.18
CA PRO A 29 -10.35 43.20 -40.48
C PRO A 29 -9.03 42.45 -40.67
N CYS A 30 -8.83 41.87 -41.85
CA CYS A 30 -7.62 41.13 -42.16
C CYS A 30 -6.40 42.06 -41.96
N PRO A 31 -5.38 41.65 -41.21
CA PRO A 31 -4.26 42.53 -40.89
C PRO A 31 -3.43 42.81 -42.14
N GLU A 32 -3.14 44.07 -42.44
CA GLU A 32 -2.20 44.40 -43.53
C GLU A 32 -0.78 43.90 -43.21
N PRO A 33 -0.02 43.31 -44.16
CA PRO A 33 -0.26 43.23 -45.60
C PRO A 33 -1.09 42.01 -46.04
N CYS A 34 -1.67 41.24 -45.12
CA CYS A 34 -2.43 40.04 -45.43
C CYS A 34 -3.82 40.34 -46.02
N SER A 35 -4.22 39.45 -46.92
CA SER A 35 -5.54 39.41 -47.55
C SER A 35 -6.23 38.09 -47.20
N CYS A 36 -7.45 38.20 -46.71
CA CYS A 36 -8.30 37.07 -46.34
C CYS A 36 -9.32 36.91 -47.46
N ARG A 37 -9.13 35.89 -48.31
CA ARG A 37 -9.97 35.71 -49.51
C ARG A 37 -11.35 35.12 -49.16
N PRO A 38 -12.37 35.32 -50.01
CA PRO A 38 -13.71 34.76 -49.80
C PRO A 38 -13.74 33.22 -49.78
N ASP A 39 -12.75 32.58 -50.40
CA ASP A 39 -12.54 31.12 -50.38
C ASP A 39 -11.99 30.61 -49.02
N GLY A 40 -11.68 31.52 -48.09
CA GLY A 40 -11.13 31.21 -46.78
C GLY A 40 -9.61 31.02 -46.76
N ALA A 41 -8.90 31.29 -47.87
CA ALA A 41 -7.45 31.21 -47.94
C ALA A 41 -6.77 32.52 -47.46
N LEU A 42 -5.76 32.38 -46.60
CA LEU A 42 -4.91 33.49 -46.19
C LEU A 42 -3.77 33.72 -47.18
N ARG A 43 -3.51 34.97 -47.56
CA ARG A 43 -2.31 35.32 -48.34
C ARG A 43 -1.71 36.63 -47.88
N CYS A 44 -0.42 36.63 -47.51
CA CYS A 44 0.32 37.81 -47.09
C CYS A 44 1.39 38.20 -48.14
N PRO A 45 1.02 38.98 -49.18
CA PRO A 45 1.96 39.36 -50.24
C PRO A 45 3.06 40.34 -49.78
N GLY A 46 4.32 39.93 -49.98
CA GLY A 46 5.48 40.82 -50.17
C GLY A 46 6.06 41.50 -48.92
N PRO A 47 7.29 42.05 -49.03
CA PRO A 47 8.01 42.58 -47.88
C PRO A 47 7.39 43.90 -47.40
N ARG A 48 6.97 43.93 -46.13
CA ARG A 48 6.62 45.16 -45.43
C ARG A 48 7.76 45.49 -44.47
N ALA A 49 8.52 46.53 -44.80
CA ALA A 49 9.57 47.06 -43.92
C ALA A 49 8.96 47.46 -42.56
N GLY A 50 9.59 47.03 -41.48
CA GLY A 50 9.18 47.30 -40.08
C GLY A 50 8.14 46.33 -39.50
N LEU A 51 7.65 45.34 -40.25
CA LEU A 51 6.67 44.38 -39.71
C LEU A 51 7.37 43.28 -38.90
N SER A 52 7.52 43.50 -37.60
CA SER A 52 8.17 42.54 -36.69
C SER A 52 7.21 41.46 -36.14
N ARG A 53 5.91 41.78 -35.98
CA ARG A 53 4.90 40.85 -35.44
C ARG A 53 3.67 40.79 -36.35
N LEU A 54 3.25 39.57 -36.69
CA LEU A 54 2.01 39.30 -37.41
C LEU A 54 1.07 38.51 -36.50
N SER A 55 -0.13 39.03 -36.25
CA SER A 55 -1.16 38.40 -35.41
C SER A 55 -2.42 38.19 -36.21
N LEU A 56 -2.86 36.93 -36.26
CA LEU A 56 -4.00 36.40 -37.00
C LEU A 56 -5.02 35.89 -35.99
N THR A 57 -5.76 36.82 -35.39
CA THR A 57 -6.71 36.54 -34.30
C THR A 57 -8.14 36.79 -34.74
N TYR A 58 -9.06 35.87 -34.41
CA TYR A 58 -10.48 35.95 -34.79
C TYR A 58 -10.74 36.07 -36.30
N LEU A 59 -9.89 35.46 -37.13
CA LEU A 59 -10.05 35.51 -38.59
C LEU A 59 -10.91 34.35 -39.11
N PRO A 60 -11.83 34.59 -40.06
CA PRO A 60 -12.65 33.54 -40.68
C PRO A 60 -11.89 32.80 -41.80
N ILE A 61 -10.62 32.46 -41.55
CA ILE A 61 -9.78 31.70 -42.49
C ILE A 61 -10.00 30.20 -42.29
N LYS A 62 -10.11 29.45 -43.38
CA LYS A 62 -10.24 27.98 -43.37
C LYS A 62 -8.92 27.27 -43.58
N VAL A 63 -8.04 27.86 -44.40
CA VAL A 63 -6.78 27.25 -44.80
C VAL A 63 -5.67 28.29 -44.79
N ILE A 64 -4.51 27.90 -44.25
CA ILE A 64 -3.24 28.60 -44.48
C ILE A 64 -2.54 27.88 -45.64
N PRO A 65 -2.58 28.43 -46.86
CA PRO A 65 -2.05 27.76 -48.04
C PRO A 65 -0.52 27.73 -48.06
N SER A 66 0.04 26.91 -48.95
CA SER A 66 1.48 26.92 -49.21
C SER A 66 1.99 28.33 -49.53
N GLN A 67 3.14 28.69 -48.99
CA GLN A 67 3.81 29.98 -49.22
C GLN A 67 2.96 31.20 -48.75
N ALA A 68 2.05 31.01 -47.79
CA ALA A 68 1.18 32.08 -47.28
C ALA A 68 1.93 33.30 -46.74
N PHE A 69 3.11 33.08 -46.13
CA PHE A 69 3.95 34.12 -45.50
C PHE A 69 5.19 34.50 -46.33
N ARG A 70 5.25 34.09 -47.59
CA ARG A 70 6.44 34.27 -48.43
C ARG A 70 6.83 35.75 -48.58
N GLY A 71 8.10 36.04 -48.32
CA GLY A 71 8.67 37.39 -48.46
C GLY A 71 8.60 38.25 -47.19
N LEU A 72 8.00 37.76 -46.10
CA LEU A 72 7.96 38.42 -44.80
C LEU A 72 9.27 38.21 -44.00
N ASN A 73 10.40 38.59 -44.59
CA ASN A 73 11.73 38.27 -44.05
C ASN A 73 12.09 39.05 -42.76
N GLU A 74 11.37 40.12 -42.43
CA GLU A 74 11.58 40.91 -41.20
C GLU A 74 10.69 40.46 -40.03
N VAL A 75 9.73 39.56 -40.27
CA VAL A 75 8.82 39.09 -39.22
C VAL A 75 9.58 38.20 -38.25
N VAL A 76 9.49 38.56 -36.98
CA VAL A 76 10.09 37.86 -35.84
C VAL A 76 9.07 36.95 -35.16
N LYS A 77 7.78 37.33 -35.16
CA LYS A 77 6.71 36.59 -34.48
C LYS A 77 5.46 36.45 -35.34
N ILE A 78 4.97 35.23 -35.51
CA ILE A 78 3.66 34.93 -36.10
C ILE A 78 2.77 34.28 -35.05
N GLU A 79 1.60 34.86 -34.82
CA GLU A 79 0.59 34.34 -33.90
C GLU A 79 -0.71 34.07 -34.65
N ILE A 80 -1.22 32.85 -34.55
CA ILE A 80 -2.50 32.41 -35.07
C ILE A 80 -3.34 31.99 -33.86
N SER A 81 -4.34 32.78 -33.50
CA SER A 81 -5.12 32.53 -32.29
C SER A 81 -6.62 32.68 -32.49
N GLN A 82 -7.42 31.93 -31.72
CA GLN A 82 -8.87 32.10 -31.61
C GLN A 82 -9.60 32.12 -32.98
N SER A 83 -9.10 31.32 -33.92
CA SER A 83 -9.64 31.23 -35.29
C SER A 83 -10.37 29.90 -35.45
N ASP A 84 -11.65 29.88 -35.06
CA ASP A 84 -12.46 28.67 -35.04
C ASP A 84 -12.79 28.13 -36.44
N SER A 85 -12.57 28.91 -37.50
CA SER A 85 -12.79 28.46 -38.88
C SER A 85 -11.60 27.71 -39.48
N LEU A 86 -10.42 27.78 -38.88
CA LEU A 86 -9.19 27.23 -39.45
C LEU A 86 -9.19 25.70 -39.34
N GLU A 87 -9.13 25.01 -40.46
CA GLU A 87 -9.20 23.55 -40.55
C GLU A 87 -7.86 22.90 -40.92
N LYS A 88 -7.06 23.59 -41.75
CA LYS A 88 -5.85 23.04 -42.37
C LYS A 88 -4.70 24.05 -42.51
N ILE A 89 -3.47 23.59 -42.26
CA ILE A 89 -2.23 24.28 -42.65
C ILE A 89 -1.50 23.43 -43.70
N GLU A 90 -1.21 24.00 -44.85
CA GLU A 90 -0.58 23.29 -45.97
C GLU A 90 0.95 23.23 -45.87
N ALA A 91 1.55 22.33 -46.66
CA ALA A 91 2.99 22.19 -46.75
C ALA A 91 3.67 23.50 -47.20
N ASN A 92 4.85 23.78 -46.65
CA ASN A 92 5.62 25.01 -46.90
C ASN A 92 4.83 26.31 -46.62
N ALA A 93 3.86 26.28 -45.69
CA ALA A 93 3.18 27.49 -45.24
C ALA A 93 4.17 28.46 -44.56
N PHE A 94 5.04 27.93 -43.70
CA PHE A 94 6.13 28.64 -43.03
C PHE A 94 7.47 28.21 -43.64
N ASP A 95 7.85 28.86 -44.72
CA ASP A 95 9.03 28.49 -45.50
C ASP A 95 10.01 29.66 -45.65
N ASN A 96 11.30 29.40 -45.40
CA ASN A 96 12.41 30.34 -45.62
C ASN A 96 12.26 31.70 -44.90
N LEU A 97 11.65 31.72 -43.71
CA LEU A 97 11.49 32.93 -42.89
C LEU A 97 12.72 33.12 -41.98
N LEU A 98 13.77 33.75 -42.51
CA LEU A 98 15.11 33.77 -41.91
C LEU A 98 15.21 34.48 -40.55
N ASN A 99 14.32 35.41 -40.22
CA ASN A 99 14.32 36.13 -38.94
C ASN A 99 13.22 35.68 -37.97
N LEU A 100 12.39 34.71 -38.37
CA LEU A 100 11.27 34.26 -37.57
C LEU A 100 11.79 33.52 -36.33
N SER A 101 11.45 34.05 -35.16
CA SER A 101 11.84 33.54 -33.84
C SER A 101 10.71 32.83 -33.12
N GLU A 102 9.46 33.25 -33.33
CA GLU A 102 8.30 32.72 -32.59
C GLU A 102 7.13 32.39 -33.51
N ILE A 103 6.57 31.19 -33.36
CA ILE A 103 5.32 30.77 -33.97
C ILE A 103 4.37 30.30 -32.87
N LEU A 104 3.19 30.92 -32.77
CA LEU A 104 2.14 30.53 -31.84
C LEU A 104 0.88 30.13 -32.60
N ILE A 105 0.37 28.93 -32.39
CA ILE A 105 -0.89 28.43 -32.94
C ILE A 105 -1.74 28.01 -31.74
N GLN A 106 -2.70 28.84 -31.34
CA GLN A 106 -3.40 28.69 -30.06
C GLN A 106 -4.91 28.80 -30.21
N ASN A 107 -5.67 27.98 -29.46
CA ASN A 107 -7.13 28.07 -29.43
C ASN A 107 -7.76 27.99 -30.85
N THR A 108 -7.32 27.04 -31.66
CA THR A 108 -7.84 26.78 -33.02
C THR A 108 -8.42 25.37 -33.06
N LYS A 109 -9.54 25.17 -32.36
CA LYS A 109 -10.08 23.83 -32.06
C LYS A 109 -10.45 23.00 -33.29
N ASN A 110 -10.79 23.66 -34.39
CA ASN A 110 -11.14 22.99 -35.64
C ASN A 110 -9.94 22.75 -36.56
N LEU A 111 -8.72 23.15 -36.18
CA LEU A 111 -7.51 22.81 -36.93
C LEU A 111 -7.21 21.33 -36.72
N VAL A 112 -7.55 20.50 -37.70
CA VAL A 112 -7.41 19.02 -37.60
C VAL A 112 -6.11 18.54 -38.27
N TYR A 113 -5.60 19.28 -39.24
CA TYR A 113 -4.49 18.82 -40.08
C TYR A 113 -3.44 19.89 -40.34
N ILE A 114 -2.20 19.58 -39.96
CA ILE A 114 -0.99 20.31 -40.36
C ILE A 114 -0.23 19.37 -41.29
N GLU A 115 -0.07 19.77 -42.55
CA GLU A 115 0.61 18.94 -43.55
C GLU A 115 2.09 18.71 -43.19
N PRO A 116 2.63 17.50 -43.48
CA PRO A 116 4.06 17.26 -43.32
C PRO A 116 4.90 18.27 -44.10
N GLY A 117 5.90 18.86 -43.46
CA GLY A 117 6.69 19.95 -44.03
C GLY A 117 5.96 21.30 -44.09
N ALA A 118 4.94 21.56 -43.27
CA ALA A 118 4.38 22.90 -43.10
C ALA A 118 5.41 23.91 -42.55
N PHE A 119 6.37 23.44 -41.75
CA PHE A 119 7.48 24.21 -41.19
C PHE A 119 8.80 23.81 -41.86
N THR A 120 9.38 24.70 -42.66
CA THR A 120 10.60 24.41 -43.44
C THR A 120 11.62 25.55 -43.37
N ASN A 121 12.88 25.19 -43.10
CA ASN A 121 14.03 26.09 -43.08
C ASN A 121 13.80 27.39 -42.29
N LEU A 122 13.72 27.26 -40.97
CA LEU A 122 13.48 28.34 -40.02
C LEU A 122 14.68 28.46 -39.06
N PRO A 123 15.82 29.01 -39.52
CA PRO A 123 17.11 28.89 -38.84
C PRO A 123 17.18 29.64 -37.49
N ARG A 124 16.35 30.67 -37.30
CA ARG A 124 16.31 31.51 -36.10
C ARG A 124 15.10 31.24 -35.20
N LEU A 125 14.33 30.18 -35.50
CA LEU A 125 13.16 29.84 -34.70
C LEU A 125 13.61 29.40 -33.31
N LYS A 126 13.05 30.03 -32.26
CA LYS A 126 13.33 29.75 -30.85
C LYS A 126 12.16 29.12 -30.13
N TYR A 127 10.94 29.46 -30.53
CA TYR A 127 9.74 29.05 -29.83
C TYR A 127 8.62 28.71 -30.80
N LEU A 128 8.16 27.46 -30.75
CA LEU A 128 7.01 26.96 -31.50
C LEU A 128 6.00 26.42 -30.50
N SER A 129 4.84 27.07 -30.42
CA SER A 129 3.72 26.69 -29.55
C SER A 129 2.52 26.27 -30.40
N ILE A 130 2.01 25.06 -30.19
CA ILE A 130 0.79 24.53 -30.82
C ILE A 130 -0.12 24.01 -29.72
N CYS A 131 -1.10 24.82 -29.33
CA CYS A 131 -1.91 24.54 -28.16
C CYS A 131 -3.43 24.67 -28.39
N ASN A 132 -4.18 23.79 -27.73
CA ASN A 132 -5.65 23.75 -27.79
C ASN A 132 -6.15 23.73 -29.25
N THR A 133 -5.68 22.75 -30.02
CA THR A 133 -6.06 22.52 -31.41
C THR A 133 -6.71 21.14 -31.59
N GLY A 134 -7.33 20.92 -32.75
CA GLY A 134 -7.99 19.66 -33.11
C GLY A 134 -7.07 18.61 -33.76
N ILE A 135 -5.75 18.83 -33.76
CA ILE A 135 -4.82 17.99 -34.53
C ILE A 135 -4.78 16.56 -33.98
N ARG A 136 -4.73 15.59 -34.89
CA ARG A 136 -4.77 14.15 -34.56
C ARG A 136 -3.40 13.48 -34.61
N LYS A 137 -2.41 14.14 -35.20
CA LYS A 137 -1.04 13.64 -35.35
C LYS A 137 -0.08 14.73 -34.88
N LEU A 138 1.06 14.28 -34.35
CA LEU A 138 2.15 15.19 -34.00
C LEU A 138 2.61 15.92 -35.28
N PRO A 139 2.78 17.25 -35.25
CA PRO A 139 3.22 18.02 -36.41
C PRO A 139 4.63 17.61 -36.83
N ASP A 140 4.87 17.53 -38.14
CA ASP A 140 6.20 17.26 -38.69
C ASP A 140 7.08 18.51 -38.57
N VAL A 141 8.11 18.38 -37.77
CA VAL A 141 9.05 19.42 -37.37
C VAL A 141 10.48 19.10 -37.82
N THR A 142 10.65 18.01 -38.57
CA THR A 142 11.97 17.47 -38.95
C THR A 142 12.73 18.34 -39.95
N LYS A 143 12.03 19.29 -40.59
CA LYS A 143 12.57 20.18 -41.63
C LYS A 143 12.80 21.63 -41.15
N ILE A 144 12.72 21.88 -39.84
CA ILE A 144 12.90 23.22 -39.27
C ILE A 144 14.37 23.67 -39.35
N PHE A 145 15.32 22.82 -38.96
CA PHE A 145 16.77 23.10 -38.96
C PHE A 145 17.18 24.40 -38.25
N SER A 146 16.65 24.64 -37.06
CA SER A 146 17.01 25.80 -36.23
C SER A 146 18.43 25.66 -35.64
N SER A 147 19.16 26.77 -35.60
CA SER A 147 20.51 26.87 -35.01
C SER A 147 20.53 27.69 -33.72
N GLU A 148 19.36 27.98 -33.13
CA GLU A 148 19.28 28.75 -31.90
C GLU A 148 19.46 27.87 -30.66
N PHE A 149 20.15 28.41 -29.65
CA PHE A 149 20.27 27.77 -28.34
C PHE A 149 18.95 27.83 -27.56
N ASN A 150 18.67 26.81 -26.74
CA ASN A 150 17.48 26.73 -25.90
C ASN A 150 16.17 26.84 -26.68
N PHE A 151 16.05 26.11 -27.80
CA PHE A 151 14.80 26.00 -28.53
C PHE A 151 13.70 25.42 -27.64
N ILE A 152 12.51 26.01 -27.64
CA ILE A 152 11.35 25.52 -26.90
C ILE A 152 10.27 25.09 -27.89
N LEU A 153 9.97 23.78 -27.90
CA LEU A 153 8.77 23.26 -28.53
C LEU A 153 7.70 23.07 -27.47
N GLU A 154 6.56 23.71 -27.63
CA GLU A 154 5.41 23.54 -26.77
C GLU A 154 4.22 22.99 -27.55
N ILE A 155 3.77 21.80 -27.18
CA ILE A 155 2.57 21.16 -27.72
C ILE A 155 1.70 20.86 -26.51
N CYS A 156 0.58 21.58 -26.39
CA CYS A 156 -0.26 21.50 -25.19
C CYS A 156 -1.76 21.44 -25.48
N ASP A 157 -2.52 20.77 -24.61
CA ASP A 157 -3.99 20.70 -24.73
C ASP A 157 -4.52 20.14 -26.07
N ASN A 158 -3.73 19.33 -26.78
CA ASN A 158 -4.18 18.67 -28.02
C ASN A 158 -4.67 17.26 -27.69
N LEU A 159 -5.95 17.18 -27.31
CA LEU A 159 -6.57 15.96 -26.78
C LEU A 159 -6.68 14.80 -27.79
N HIS A 160 -6.49 15.06 -29.08
CA HIS A 160 -6.65 14.06 -30.14
C HIS A 160 -5.31 13.46 -30.64
N ILE A 161 -4.16 13.94 -30.15
CA ILE A 161 -2.86 13.34 -30.49
C ILE A 161 -2.58 12.20 -29.52
N THR A 162 -2.49 10.98 -30.03
CA THR A 162 -2.40 9.77 -29.19
C THR A 162 -0.99 9.20 -29.06
N THR A 163 -0.05 9.54 -29.94
CA THR A 163 1.27 8.92 -29.93
C THR A 163 2.38 9.91 -30.27
N VAL A 164 3.54 9.75 -29.61
CA VAL A 164 4.81 10.35 -30.06
C VAL A 164 5.55 9.32 -30.92
N PRO A 165 5.65 9.52 -32.24
CA PRO A 165 6.27 8.55 -33.15
C PRO A 165 7.81 8.54 -33.03
N ALA A 166 8.42 7.48 -33.56
CA ALA A 166 9.88 7.40 -33.69
C ALA A 166 10.45 8.57 -34.53
N ASN A 167 11.60 9.10 -34.11
CA ASN A 167 12.31 10.20 -34.78
C ASN A 167 11.49 11.50 -34.95
N ALA A 168 10.46 11.70 -34.13
CA ALA A 168 9.52 12.82 -34.22
C ALA A 168 10.19 14.21 -34.26
N PHE A 169 11.33 14.35 -33.59
CA PHE A 169 12.01 15.63 -33.38
C PHE A 169 13.38 15.71 -34.07
N GLN A 170 13.74 14.71 -34.88
CA GLN A 170 15.04 14.62 -35.53
C GLN A 170 15.22 15.75 -36.56
N GLY A 171 16.34 16.47 -36.51
CA GLY A 171 16.64 17.55 -37.46
C GLY A 171 15.95 18.89 -37.16
N MET A 172 15.19 18.99 -36.06
CA MET A 172 14.54 20.25 -35.68
C MET A 172 15.54 21.33 -35.24
N ASN A 173 16.49 20.96 -34.38
CA ASN A 173 17.47 21.87 -33.79
C ASN A 173 18.82 21.17 -33.63
N ASN A 174 19.91 21.87 -33.95
CA ASN A 174 21.27 21.32 -33.89
C ASN A 174 21.95 21.47 -32.52
N GLU A 175 21.38 22.29 -31.64
CA GLU A 175 21.91 22.62 -30.32
C GLU A 175 21.10 21.90 -29.23
N SER A 176 20.46 22.67 -28.33
CA SER A 176 19.71 22.19 -27.18
C SER A 176 18.22 22.54 -27.27
N ILE A 177 17.37 21.58 -26.89
CA ILE A 177 15.92 21.70 -26.98
C ILE A 177 15.22 21.39 -25.65
N THR A 178 14.18 22.16 -25.35
CA THR A 178 13.20 21.92 -24.31
C THR A 178 11.88 21.50 -24.95
N LEU A 179 11.40 20.31 -24.61
CA LEU A 179 10.13 19.77 -25.10
C LEU A 179 9.06 19.87 -24.01
N LYS A 180 8.10 20.76 -24.20
CA LYS A 180 6.92 20.91 -23.35
C LYS A 180 5.72 20.24 -24.02
N LEU A 181 5.47 19.00 -23.65
CA LEU A 181 4.49 18.09 -24.26
C LEU A 181 3.40 17.72 -23.25
N TYR A 182 2.71 18.72 -22.68
CA TYR A 182 1.79 18.52 -21.54
C TYR A 182 0.31 18.64 -21.91
N GLY A 183 -0.57 17.99 -21.14
CA GLY A 183 -2.02 18.09 -21.34
C GLY A 183 -2.55 17.52 -22.68
N ASN A 184 -1.78 16.68 -23.38
CA ASN A 184 -2.21 16.08 -24.65
C ASN A 184 -2.88 14.72 -24.43
N GLY A 185 -3.46 14.19 -25.53
CA GLY A 185 -4.10 12.87 -25.56
C GLY A 185 -3.15 11.67 -25.64
N PHE A 186 -1.85 11.82 -25.33
CA PHE A 186 -0.86 10.75 -25.55
C PHE A 186 -1.20 9.48 -24.76
N GLU A 187 -1.12 8.33 -25.42
CA GLU A 187 -1.29 7.00 -24.85
C GLU A 187 0.04 6.22 -24.77
N GLU A 188 0.89 6.37 -25.80
CA GLU A 188 2.19 5.70 -25.91
C GLU A 188 3.27 6.61 -26.53
N ILE A 189 4.50 6.48 -26.02
CA ILE A 189 5.72 7.02 -26.61
C ILE A 189 6.53 5.88 -27.22
N GLN A 190 6.78 5.94 -28.53
CA GLN A 190 7.45 4.88 -29.29
C GLN A 190 8.96 4.81 -29.02
N SER A 191 9.59 3.73 -29.47
CA SER A 191 11.06 3.59 -29.46
C SER A 191 11.71 4.69 -30.30
N HIS A 192 12.87 5.21 -29.88
CA HIS A 192 13.61 6.24 -30.61
C HIS A 192 12.79 7.53 -30.85
N ALA A 193 11.76 7.80 -30.06
CA ALA A 193 10.93 9.00 -30.20
C ALA A 193 11.74 10.30 -30.15
N PHE A 194 12.79 10.33 -29.32
CA PHE A 194 13.66 11.50 -29.11
C PHE A 194 15.03 11.37 -29.79
N ASN A 195 15.20 10.43 -30.71
CA ASN A 195 16.46 10.18 -31.38
C ASN A 195 16.99 11.41 -32.14
N GLY A 196 18.30 11.66 -32.04
CA GLY A 196 18.96 12.78 -32.72
C GLY A 196 18.69 14.15 -32.08
N THR A 197 18.26 14.19 -30.82
CA THR A 197 18.01 15.44 -30.07
C THR A 197 18.95 15.60 -28.87
N THR A 198 19.21 16.85 -28.47
CA THR A 198 19.90 17.18 -27.21
C THR A 198 18.89 17.85 -26.27
N LEU A 199 18.28 17.08 -25.38
CA LEU A 199 17.22 17.50 -24.49
C LEU A 199 17.78 18.15 -23.22
N ILE A 200 17.34 19.37 -22.92
CA ILE A 200 17.52 19.98 -21.59
C ILE A 200 16.39 19.51 -20.68
N SER A 201 15.14 19.68 -21.12
CA SER A 201 13.95 19.36 -20.36
C SER A 201 12.91 18.67 -21.24
N LEU A 202 12.27 17.64 -20.67
CA LEU A 202 11.12 16.95 -21.24
C LEU A 202 9.98 16.97 -20.22
N GLU A 203 8.96 17.79 -20.51
CA GLU A 203 7.75 17.90 -19.70
C GLU A 203 6.60 17.12 -20.37
N LEU A 204 6.21 16.00 -19.79
CA LEU A 204 5.09 15.13 -20.19
C LEU A 204 3.93 15.20 -19.18
N LYS A 205 3.87 16.25 -18.37
CA LYS A 205 2.86 16.38 -17.32
C LYS A 205 1.44 16.41 -17.89
N GLU A 206 0.46 16.01 -17.08
CA GLU A 206 -0.98 16.10 -17.40
C GLU A 206 -1.45 15.29 -18.63
N ASN A 207 -0.60 14.43 -19.19
CA ASN A 207 -1.04 13.44 -20.18
C ASN A 207 -1.74 12.27 -19.46
N ALA A 208 -3.00 12.48 -19.11
CA ALA A 208 -3.79 11.56 -18.27
C ALA A 208 -4.01 10.16 -18.87
N HIS A 209 -3.78 9.99 -20.18
CA HIS A 209 -3.92 8.74 -20.90
C HIS A 209 -2.59 8.03 -21.18
N LEU A 210 -1.44 8.65 -20.87
CA LEU A 210 -0.12 8.12 -21.20
C LEU A 210 0.18 6.93 -20.29
N LYS A 211 0.17 5.71 -20.85
CA LYS A 211 0.33 4.46 -20.10
C LYS A 211 1.72 3.87 -20.23
N LYS A 212 2.36 4.05 -21.40
CA LYS A 212 3.59 3.36 -21.76
C LYS A 212 4.59 4.29 -22.42
N MET A 213 5.83 4.21 -21.96
CA MET A 213 7.00 4.76 -22.63
C MET A 213 7.91 3.59 -23.00
N HIS A 214 8.26 3.46 -24.28
CA HIS A 214 9.12 2.36 -24.72
C HIS A 214 10.51 2.45 -24.06
N ASN A 215 11.13 1.30 -23.74
CA ASN A 215 12.44 1.25 -23.07
C ASN A 215 13.55 2.01 -23.82
N ASP A 216 13.49 2.01 -25.14
CA ASP A 216 14.41 2.71 -26.04
C ASP A 216 13.93 4.11 -26.47
N ALA A 217 12.97 4.73 -25.76
CA ALA A 217 12.45 6.05 -26.14
C ALA A 217 13.55 7.14 -26.23
N PHE A 218 14.51 7.09 -25.30
CA PHE A 218 15.66 8.01 -25.24
C PHE A 218 16.88 7.54 -26.03
N ARG A 219 16.77 6.45 -26.80
CA ARG A 219 17.93 5.93 -27.53
C ARG A 219 18.32 6.88 -28.66
N GLY A 220 19.59 7.29 -28.66
CA GLY A 220 20.12 8.31 -29.58
C GLY A 220 19.77 9.75 -29.21
N ALA A 221 19.13 9.98 -28.06
CA ALA A 221 18.98 11.30 -27.46
C ALA A 221 20.14 11.57 -26.48
N ARG A 222 20.56 12.83 -26.35
CA ARG A 222 21.41 13.30 -25.24
C ARG A 222 20.51 14.02 -24.23
N GLY A 223 20.58 13.69 -22.94
CA GLY A 223 19.59 14.14 -21.96
C GLY A 223 18.35 13.22 -21.91
N PRO A 224 17.23 13.65 -21.30
CA PRO A 224 16.99 14.97 -20.70
C PRO A 224 17.67 15.16 -19.35
N SER A 225 17.97 16.42 -18.97
CA SER A 225 18.40 16.77 -17.61
C SER A 225 17.20 16.89 -16.66
N ILE A 226 16.06 17.37 -17.15
CA ILE A 226 14.82 17.48 -16.38
C ILE A 226 13.75 16.60 -17.04
N LEU A 227 13.15 15.70 -16.27
CA LEU A 227 12.04 14.86 -16.71
C LEU A 227 10.84 15.08 -15.79
N ASP A 228 9.76 15.67 -16.33
CA ASP A 228 8.49 15.80 -15.62
C ASP A 228 7.44 14.88 -16.25
N ILE A 229 6.97 13.90 -15.48
CA ILE A 229 5.94 12.94 -15.84
C ILE A 229 4.75 13.00 -14.86
N SER A 230 4.53 14.16 -14.24
CA SER A 230 3.47 14.37 -13.26
C SER A 230 2.08 14.19 -13.85
N SER A 231 1.15 13.66 -13.06
CA SER A 231 -0.24 13.45 -13.48
C SER A 231 -0.38 12.59 -14.74
N THR A 232 0.50 11.60 -14.90
CA THR A 232 0.44 10.59 -15.98
C THR A 232 0.04 9.22 -15.46
N LYS A 233 -0.37 8.32 -16.35
CA LYS A 233 -0.67 6.91 -16.04
C LYS A 233 0.48 5.96 -16.41
N LEU A 234 1.70 6.47 -16.48
CA LEU A 234 2.87 5.67 -16.79
C LEU A 234 3.06 4.59 -15.71
N GLN A 235 3.23 3.34 -16.16
CA GLN A 235 3.41 2.21 -15.25
C GLN A 235 4.88 2.00 -14.85
N ALA A 236 5.79 2.37 -15.74
CA ALA A 236 7.24 2.24 -15.54
C ALA A 236 8.00 3.31 -16.35
N LEU A 237 9.18 3.66 -15.85
CA LEU A 237 10.17 4.45 -16.58
C LEU A 237 10.98 3.55 -17.55
N PRO A 238 11.56 4.12 -18.62
CA PRO A 238 12.38 3.36 -19.56
C PRO A 238 13.69 2.87 -18.91
N SER A 239 14.24 1.76 -19.40
CA SER A 239 15.48 1.18 -18.85
C SER A 239 16.77 1.86 -19.31
N TYR A 240 16.71 2.71 -20.34
CA TYR A 240 17.84 3.37 -20.97
C TYR A 240 17.63 4.89 -21.03
N GLY A 241 18.74 5.65 -21.01
CA GLY A 241 18.72 7.12 -21.16
C GLY A 241 18.38 7.92 -19.89
N LEU A 242 18.32 7.27 -18.73
CA LEU A 242 18.06 7.94 -17.45
C LEU A 242 19.33 8.51 -16.78
N GLU A 243 20.50 8.19 -17.29
CA GLU A 243 21.80 8.55 -16.70
C GLU A 243 22.04 10.07 -16.67
N SER A 244 21.48 10.80 -17.64
CA SER A 244 21.62 12.25 -17.73
C SER A 244 20.63 13.03 -16.87
N ILE A 245 19.62 12.37 -16.28
CA ILE A 245 18.56 13.04 -15.51
C ILE A 245 19.14 13.58 -14.21
N GLN A 246 18.97 14.88 -13.99
CA GLN A 246 19.31 15.62 -12.78
C GLN A 246 18.08 15.89 -11.92
N THR A 247 16.93 16.17 -12.55
CA THR A 247 15.67 16.43 -11.86
C THR A 247 14.58 15.52 -12.39
N LEU A 248 14.00 14.70 -11.51
CA LEU A 248 12.86 13.82 -11.82
C LEU A 248 11.62 14.30 -11.06
N ILE A 249 10.56 14.62 -11.79
CA ILE A 249 9.28 15.05 -11.23
C ILE A 249 8.19 14.06 -11.67
N ALA A 250 7.54 13.42 -10.70
CA ALA A 250 6.50 12.42 -10.91
C ALA A 250 5.44 12.57 -9.81
N THR A 251 4.86 13.77 -9.70
CA THR A 251 3.79 14.06 -8.74
C THR A 251 2.44 13.56 -9.26
N SER A 252 1.56 13.09 -8.39
CA SER A 252 0.22 12.57 -8.78
C SER A 252 0.24 11.45 -9.84
N SER A 253 1.33 10.69 -9.94
CA SER A 253 1.54 9.61 -10.91
C SER A 253 1.38 8.23 -10.25
N TYR A 254 0.17 7.96 -9.75
CA TYR A 254 -0.15 6.76 -8.95
C TYR A 254 -0.02 5.41 -9.69
N SER A 255 0.10 5.42 -11.03
CA SER A 255 0.35 4.20 -11.80
C SER A 255 1.82 3.79 -11.77
N LEU A 256 2.72 4.73 -11.48
CA LEU A 256 4.15 4.50 -11.42
C LEU A 256 4.49 3.91 -10.06
N LYS A 257 4.31 2.59 -9.91
CA LYS A 257 4.54 1.91 -8.63
C LYS A 257 6.00 1.49 -8.42
N LYS A 258 6.77 1.34 -9.50
CA LYS A 258 8.14 0.84 -9.49
C LYS A 258 9.09 1.85 -10.12
N LEU A 259 10.27 1.98 -9.54
CA LEU A 259 11.37 2.75 -10.13
C LEU A 259 12.51 1.82 -10.57
N PRO A 260 13.23 2.19 -11.65
CA PRO A 260 14.50 1.57 -12.01
C PRO A 260 15.51 1.64 -10.85
N SER A 261 16.52 0.76 -10.89
CA SER A 261 17.57 0.77 -9.87
C SER A 261 18.30 2.11 -9.84
N ARG A 262 18.75 2.51 -8.65
CA ARG A 262 19.53 3.75 -8.44
C ARG A 262 20.75 3.88 -9.35
N GLU A 263 21.33 2.77 -9.78
CA GLU A 263 22.50 2.73 -10.69
C GLU A 263 22.20 3.34 -12.06
N LYS A 264 20.93 3.39 -12.46
CA LYS A 264 20.49 4.04 -13.70
C LYS A 264 20.39 5.56 -13.58
N PHE A 265 20.36 6.08 -12.36
CA PHE A 265 20.21 7.51 -12.04
C PHE A 265 21.54 8.08 -11.55
N THR A 266 22.57 8.06 -12.41
CA THR A 266 23.93 8.42 -12.01
C THR A 266 24.08 9.90 -11.69
N ASN A 267 23.33 10.80 -12.33
CA ASN A 267 23.45 12.25 -12.16
C ASN A 267 22.26 12.91 -11.46
N LEU A 268 21.37 12.13 -10.85
CA LEU A 268 20.17 12.65 -10.20
C LEU A 268 20.53 13.48 -8.97
N LEU A 269 19.96 14.69 -8.89
CA LEU A 269 20.15 15.68 -7.82
C LEU A 269 18.86 15.98 -7.08
N ASP A 270 17.72 15.98 -7.77
CA ASP A 270 16.41 16.30 -7.20
C ASP A 270 15.35 15.30 -7.70
N ALA A 271 14.55 14.76 -6.79
CA ALA A 271 13.46 13.84 -7.09
C ALA A 271 12.18 14.23 -6.35
N THR A 272 11.15 14.66 -7.07
CA THR A 272 9.82 14.93 -6.48
C THR A 272 8.84 13.88 -7.00
N LEU A 273 8.44 12.95 -6.14
CA LEU A 273 7.74 11.72 -6.48
C LEU A 273 6.35 11.68 -5.84
N THR A 274 5.55 10.68 -6.20
CA THR A 274 4.22 10.47 -5.62
C THR A 274 4.28 9.65 -4.32
N TYR A 275 5.18 8.66 -4.27
CA TYR A 275 5.24 7.71 -3.16
C TYR A 275 6.46 7.96 -2.27
N PRO A 276 6.29 8.15 -0.96
CA PRO A 276 7.41 8.33 -0.03
C PRO A 276 8.40 7.14 -0.02
N SER A 277 7.90 5.92 -0.29
CA SER A 277 8.72 4.71 -0.34
C SER A 277 9.78 4.76 -1.45
N HIS A 278 9.53 5.48 -2.54
CA HIS A 278 10.52 5.64 -3.61
C HIS A 278 11.75 6.42 -3.18
N CYS A 279 11.60 7.38 -2.28
CA CYS A 279 12.73 8.12 -1.72
C CYS A 279 13.69 7.25 -0.90
N CYS A 280 13.25 6.07 -0.46
CA CYS A 280 14.12 5.10 0.21
C CYS A 280 15.22 4.54 -0.70
N ALA A 281 15.00 4.49 -2.02
CA ALA A 281 16.01 4.05 -2.99
C ALA A 281 17.24 4.97 -3.02
N PHE A 282 17.03 6.22 -2.61
CA PHE A 282 17.96 7.34 -2.71
C PHE A 282 18.55 7.77 -1.36
N ARG A 283 18.15 7.10 -0.27
CA ARG A 283 18.64 7.41 1.08
C ARG A 283 20.08 6.92 1.28
N ASN A 284 20.88 7.67 2.03
CA ASN A 284 22.30 7.37 2.37
C ASN A 284 23.25 7.32 1.16
N LEU A 285 22.99 8.09 0.09
CA LEU A 285 23.98 8.26 -0.96
C LEU A 285 25.20 9.00 -0.41
N PRO A 286 26.43 8.50 -0.65
CA PRO A 286 27.62 9.28 -0.39
C PRO A 286 27.52 10.58 -1.20
N THR A 287 27.76 11.70 -0.54
CA THR A 287 27.89 13.00 -1.21
C THR A 287 28.92 12.84 -2.32
N LYS A 288 28.53 13.15 -3.56
CA LYS A 288 29.53 13.30 -4.63
C LYS A 288 30.34 14.54 -4.29
N ASP A 289 31.51 14.34 -3.70
CA ASP A 289 32.50 15.39 -3.49
C ASP A 289 33.00 15.87 -4.86
N TYR A 290 32.41 16.97 -5.35
CA TYR A 290 32.92 17.74 -6.49
C TYR A 290 34.10 18.64 -6.07
N SER A 291 34.92 18.23 -5.10
CA SER A 291 36.00 19.05 -4.53
C SER A 291 37.37 18.80 -5.17
N ALA A 292 37.50 17.96 -6.19
CA ALA A 292 38.82 17.51 -6.69
C ALA A 292 39.28 18.10 -8.05
N ILE A 293 38.72 19.21 -8.55
CA ILE A 293 39.07 19.72 -9.91
C ILE A 293 39.61 21.15 -9.98
N PHE A 294 39.63 21.94 -8.90
CA PHE A 294 40.22 23.29 -8.98
C PHE A 294 41.32 23.46 -7.94
N ALA A 295 42.54 23.08 -8.36
CA ALA A 295 43.76 23.56 -7.72
C ALA A 295 43.87 25.07 -7.93
N GLU A 296 44.26 25.75 -6.85
CA GLU A 296 44.49 27.19 -6.74
C GLU A 296 45.31 27.74 -7.91
N SER A 297 44.74 28.69 -8.66
CA SER A 297 45.49 29.86 -9.13
C SER A 297 44.54 30.93 -9.66
N GLU A 298 44.59 32.09 -9.02
CA GLU A 298 44.26 33.42 -9.55
C GLU A 298 42.81 33.71 -9.93
N LEU A 299 42.08 34.45 -9.08
CA LEU A 299 41.66 35.82 -9.43
C LEU A 299 41.08 36.57 -8.23
N SER A 300 41.56 37.79 -8.08
CA SER A 300 41.09 38.83 -7.17
C SER A 300 39.71 39.39 -7.54
N ASP A 301 38.94 39.70 -6.50
CA ASP A 301 38.01 40.83 -6.40
C ASP A 301 36.77 40.82 -7.30
N TRP A 302 35.72 40.05 -6.96
CA TRP A 302 34.30 40.41 -7.20
C TRP A 302 33.37 39.66 -6.21
N ASP A 303 32.51 40.42 -5.52
CA ASP A 303 31.44 39.96 -4.64
C ASP A 303 30.27 39.38 -5.48
N TYR A 304 30.15 38.05 -5.55
CA TYR A 304 28.97 37.35 -6.07
C TYR A 304 28.67 36.07 -5.28
N ASP A 305 27.42 35.96 -4.86
CA ASP A 305 26.76 34.84 -4.19
C ASP A 305 27.01 33.49 -4.90
N TYR A 306 27.95 32.69 -4.37
CA TYR A 306 28.32 31.37 -4.91
C TYR A 306 27.78 30.25 -4.01
N GLY A 307 26.49 29.96 -4.12
CA GLY A 307 25.85 28.75 -3.56
C GLY A 307 26.20 27.43 -4.30
N PHE A 308 27.19 27.43 -5.20
CA PHE A 308 27.51 26.29 -6.06
C PHE A 308 28.55 25.30 -5.50
N CYS A 309 29.21 25.62 -4.39
CA CYS A 309 30.27 24.80 -3.79
C CYS A 309 29.85 24.14 -2.46
N SER A 310 28.60 23.67 -2.36
CA SER A 310 28.21 22.72 -1.30
C SER A 310 27.97 21.35 -1.92
N PRO A 311 28.40 20.25 -1.26
CA PRO A 311 28.05 18.91 -1.73
C PRO A 311 26.53 18.80 -1.79
N LYS A 312 25.97 18.80 -3.01
CA LYS A 312 24.53 18.65 -3.20
C LYS A 312 24.16 17.22 -2.85
N THR A 313 23.58 17.06 -1.66
CA THR A 313 22.87 15.84 -1.29
C THR A 313 21.64 15.71 -2.19
N LEU A 314 21.38 14.51 -2.71
CA LEU A 314 20.18 14.23 -3.49
C LEU A 314 18.95 14.56 -2.64
N GLN A 315 18.14 15.53 -3.08
CA GLN A 315 16.89 15.87 -2.41
C GLN A 315 15.77 14.99 -2.96
N CYS A 316 15.01 14.35 -2.06
CA CYS A 316 13.86 13.54 -2.47
C CYS A 316 12.63 13.88 -1.64
N ALA A 317 11.52 14.14 -2.32
CA ALA A 317 10.22 14.43 -1.72
C ALA A 317 9.13 13.54 -2.34
N PRO A 318 8.08 13.16 -1.59
CA PRO A 318 7.88 13.38 -0.16
C PRO A 318 8.84 12.53 0.69
N GLU A 319 9.27 13.07 1.82
CA GLU A 319 10.13 12.35 2.74
C GLU A 319 9.41 11.11 3.32
N PRO A 320 10.12 9.98 3.52
CA PRO A 320 9.56 8.80 4.16
C PRO A 320 9.01 9.12 5.55
N ASP A 321 7.80 8.64 5.83
CA ASP A 321 7.10 8.89 7.09
C ASP A 321 7.46 7.86 8.18
N ALA A 322 7.04 8.12 9.42
CA ALA A 322 7.27 7.21 10.54
C ALA A 322 6.57 5.85 10.37
N PHE A 323 5.56 5.75 9.49
CA PHE A 323 4.79 4.53 9.24
C PHE A 323 5.43 3.63 8.17
N ASN A 324 6.24 4.20 7.27
CA ASN A 324 7.06 3.50 6.27
C ASN A 324 8.53 3.91 6.38
N PRO A 325 9.21 3.55 7.49
CA PRO A 325 10.66 3.71 7.56
C PRO A 325 11.28 2.87 6.44
N CYS A 326 12.32 3.41 5.79
CA CYS A 326 13.04 2.82 4.65
C CYS A 326 13.76 1.50 4.98
N GLU A 327 13.01 0.52 5.42
CA GLU A 327 13.39 -0.76 5.97
C GLU A 327 12.49 -1.82 5.33
N ASP A 328 12.97 -3.06 5.29
CA ASP A 328 12.13 -4.20 4.98
C ASP A 328 11.03 -4.39 6.05
N ILE A 329 10.02 -5.22 5.75
CA ILE A 329 8.86 -5.44 6.62
C ILE A 329 9.28 -5.74 8.07
N MET A 330 10.21 -6.68 8.28
CA MET A 330 10.73 -7.04 9.61
C MET A 330 11.93 -6.20 10.07
N GLY A 331 12.69 -5.61 9.15
CA GLY A 331 13.86 -4.76 9.43
C GLY A 331 15.10 -5.49 9.98
N TYR A 332 14.94 -6.38 10.96
CA TYR A 332 16.05 -7.06 11.66
C TYR A 332 16.16 -8.55 11.31
N ASP A 333 17.39 -9.03 11.07
CA ASP A 333 17.63 -10.43 10.72
C ASP A 333 17.27 -11.42 11.84
N PHE A 334 17.45 -11.05 13.12
CA PHE A 334 17.06 -11.93 14.23
C PHE A 334 15.53 -12.09 14.33
N LEU A 335 14.76 -11.03 14.01
CA LEU A 335 13.29 -11.11 13.98
C LEU A 335 12.81 -12.03 12.86
N ARG A 336 13.51 -12.07 11.71
CA ARG A 336 13.23 -12.98 10.61
C ARG A 336 13.39 -14.45 11.01
N VAL A 337 14.46 -14.78 11.74
CA VAL A 337 14.65 -16.15 12.24
C VAL A 337 13.54 -16.51 13.23
N LEU A 338 13.21 -15.56 14.12
CA LEU A 338 12.23 -15.80 15.16
C LEU A 338 10.80 -15.93 14.63
N ILE A 339 10.37 -15.11 13.66
CA ILE A 339 9.01 -15.18 13.12
C ILE A 339 8.75 -16.54 12.48
N TRP A 340 9.72 -17.12 11.77
CA TRP A 340 9.61 -18.47 11.22
C TRP A 340 9.47 -19.52 12.31
N LEU A 341 10.27 -19.42 13.38
CA LEU A 341 10.18 -20.33 14.53
C LEU A 341 8.80 -20.25 15.20
N ILE A 342 8.36 -19.05 15.58
CA ILE A 342 7.07 -18.82 16.27
C ILE A 342 5.91 -19.29 15.39
N ASN A 343 5.95 -18.97 14.10
CA ASN A 343 4.91 -19.36 13.13
C ASN A 343 4.74 -20.89 13.03
N ILE A 344 5.85 -21.63 12.86
CA ILE A 344 5.79 -23.10 12.79
C ILE A 344 5.20 -23.68 14.07
N LEU A 345 5.64 -23.20 15.24
CA LEU A 345 5.14 -23.67 16.53
C LEU A 345 3.64 -23.35 16.71
N ALA A 346 3.22 -22.14 16.33
CA ALA A 346 1.82 -21.71 16.42
C ALA A 346 0.91 -22.55 15.53
N ILE A 347 1.28 -22.76 14.25
CA ILE A 347 0.48 -23.56 13.32
C ILE A 347 0.45 -25.03 13.76
N MET A 348 1.60 -25.67 13.95
CA MET A 348 1.66 -27.09 14.29
C MET A 348 1.00 -27.38 15.64
N GLY A 349 1.26 -26.54 16.65
CA GLY A 349 0.71 -26.70 17.99
C GLY A 349 -0.80 -26.62 17.99
N ASN A 350 -1.37 -25.56 17.38
CA ASN A 350 -2.81 -25.35 17.39
C ASN A 350 -3.57 -26.33 16.49
N VAL A 351 -3.01 -26.72 15.33
CA VAL A 351 -3.56 -27.80 14.49
C VAL A 351 -3.59 -29.12 15.26
N THR A 352 -2.52 -29.45 15.99
CA THR A 352 -2.48 -30.65 16.82
C THR A 352 -3.53 -30.61 17.92
N VAL A 353 -3.70 -29.48 18.61
CA VAL A 353 -4.74 -29.31 19.64
C VAL A 353 -6.14 -29.49 19.05
N LEU A 354 -6.44 -28.83 17.93
CA LEU A 354 -7.72 -28.98 17.22
C LEU A 354 -7.96 -30.43 16.82
N PHE A 355 -6.96 -31.08 16.22
CA PHE A 355 -7.07 -32.48 15.80
C PHE A 355 -7.34 -33.42 16.97
N VAL A 356 -6.61 -33.29 18.08
CA VAL A 356 -6.79 -34.10 19.29
C VAL A 356 -8.17 -33.88 19.89
N LEU A 357 -8.62 -32.63 20.02
CA LEU A 357 -9.90 -32.31 20.65
C LEU A 357 -11.11 -32.73 19.80
N LEU A 358 -11.02 -32.61 18.48
CA LEU A 358 -12.10 -32.99 17.55
C LEU A 358 -12.18 -34.51 17.31
N THR A 359 -11.04 -35.21 17.34
CA THR A 359 -10.99 -36.68 17.10
C THR A 359 -11.20 -37.50 18.39
N SER A 360 -11.18 -36.85 19.55
CA SER A 360 -11.39 -37.53 20.84
C SER A 360 -12.81 -38.09 20.96
N HIS A 361 -12.94 -39.36 21.34
CA HIS A 361 -14.24 -40.03 21.54
C HIS A 361 -14.97 -39.58 22.83
N TYR A 362 -14.37 -38.69 23.63
CA TYR A 362 -14.99 -38.19 24.86
C TYR A 362 -16.00 -37.08 24.59
N LYS A 363 -17.02 -36.96 25.46
CA LYS A 363 -18.05 -35.91 25.34
C LYS A 363 -17.43 -34.50 25.33
N LEU A 364 -17.94 -33.65 24.44
CA LEU A 364 -17.54 -32.24 24.31
C LEU A 364 -18.05 -31.45 25.53
N THR A 365 -17.14 -31.13 26.45
CA THR A 365 -17.42 -30.27 27.60
C THR A 365 -17.25 -28.80 27.22
N VAL A 366 -17.87 -27.88 27.97
CA VAL A 366 -17.73 -26.42 27.72
C VAL A 366 -16.27 -25.96 27.63
N PRO A 367 -15.36 -26.35 28.56
CA PRO A 367 -13.97 -25.95 28.46
C PRO A 367 -13.27 -26.49 27.20
N ARG A 368 -13.60 -27.71 26.75
CA ARG A 368 -13.05 -28.28 25.51
C ARG A 368 -13.54 -27.55 24.28
N PHE A 369 -14.83 -27.18 24.26
CA PHE A 369 -15.39 -26.37 23.20
C PHE A 369 -14.71 -24.99 23.12
N LEU A 370 -14.51 -24.31 24.26
CA LEU A 370 -13.82 -23.01 24.29
C LEU A 370 -12.34 -23.14 23.88
N MET A 371 -11.63 -24.19 24.29
CA MET A 371 -10.26 -24.45 23.84
C MET A 371 -10.17 -24.68 22.32
N CYS A 372 -11.15 -25.33 21.69
CA CYS A 372 -11.19 -25.44 20.23
C CYS A 372 -11.30 -24.08 19.55
N ASN A 373 -12.14 -23.18 20.07
CA ASN A 373 -12.28 -21.83 19.52
C ASN A 373 -10.99 -21.02 19.69
N LEU A 374 -10.31 -21.13 20.83
CA LEU A 374 -9.04 -20.44 21.07
C LEU A 374 -7.95 -20.94 20.11
N SER A 375 -7.80 -22.26 19.98
CA SER A 375 -6.83 -22.85 19.05
C SER A 375 -7.14 -22.52 17.59
N PHE A 376 -8.40 -22.34 17.21
CA PHE A 376 -8.75 -21.86 15.88
C PHE A 376 -8.30 -20.41 15.66
N ALA A 377 -8.57 -19.52 16.62
CA ALA A 377 -8.13 -18.12 16.54
C ALA A 377 -6.60 -18.02 16.46
N ASP A 378 -5.88 -18.78 17.29
CA ASP A 378 -4.42 -18.82 17.30
C ASP A 378 -3.82 -19.45 16.03
N PHE A 379 -4.50 -20.41 15.41
CA PHE A 379 -4.15 -20.91 14.08
C PHE A 379 -4.29 -19.82 13.00
N CYS A 380 -5.36 -19.03 13.02
CA CYS A 380 -5.52 -17.88 12.13
C CYS A 380 -4.41 -16.82 12.33
N MET A 381 -3.99 -16.57 13.58
CA MET A 381 -2.83 -15.72 13.86
C MET A 381 -1.55 -16.29 13.24
N GLY A 382 -1.35 -17.61 13.29
CA GLY A 382 -0.25 -18.30 12.60
C GLY A 382 -0.27 -18.08 11.08
N LEU A 383 -1.44 -18.19 10.43
CA LEU A 383 -1.58 -17.92 8.99
C LEU A 383 -1.21 -16.48 8.63
N TYR A 384 -1.60 -15.51 9.46
CA TYR A 384 -1.19 -14.12 9.30
C TYR A 384 0.33 -13.97 9.36
N LEU A 385 1.00 -14.53 10.37
CA LEU A 385 2.46 -14.49 10.47
C LEU A 385 3.15 -15.16 9.28
N LEU A 386 2.59 -16.27 8.78
CA LEU A 386 3.10 -16.94 7.60
C LEU A 386 3.04 -16.05 6.35
N LEU A 387 1.94 -15.32 6.14
CA LEU A 387 1.81 -14.38 5.03
C LEU A 387 2.89 -13.28 5.12
N ILE A 388 3.04 -12.66 6.29
CA ILE A 388 4.04 -11.60 6.49
C ILE A 388 5.47 -12.13 6.29
N ALA A 389 5.80 -13.28 6.89
CA ALA A 389 7.13 -13.89 6.75
C ALA A 389 7.45 -14.30 5.30
N SER A 390 6.44 -14.75 4.53
CA SER A 390 6.60 -15.12 3.13
C SER A 390 6.92 -13.92 2.25
N VAL A 391 6.21 -12.80 2.45
CA VAL A 391 6.44 -11.57 1.68
C VAL A 391 7.78 -10.94 2.05
N ASP A 392 8.12 -10.87 3.34
CA ASP A 392 9.43 -10.35 3.78
C ASP A 392 10.59 -11.14 3.15
N ALA A 393 10.46 -12.47 3.04
CA ALA A 393 11.46 -13.31 2.38
C ALA A 393 11.57 -13.03 0.87
N GLN A 394 10.45 -12.77 0.18
CA GLN A 394 10.44 -12.51 -1.27
C GLN A 394 10.96 -11.12 -1.62
N THR A 395 10.70 -10.12 -0.78
CA THR A 395 11.03 -8.71 -1.07
C THR A 395 12.30 -8.21 -0.41
N LYS A 396 13.13 -9.12 0.13
CA LYS A 396 14.32 -8.79 0.93
C LYS A 396 15.25 -7.80 0.20
N GLY A 397 15.54 -6.67 0.84
CA GLY A 397 16.42 -5.63 0.31
C GLY A 397 15.85 -4.77 -0.83
N GLN A 398 14.62 -5.07 -1.28
CA GLN A 398 13.93 -4.35 -2.35
C GLN A 398 12.46 -4.07 -2.00
N TYR A 399 12.13 -4.07 -0.71
CA TYR A 399 10.75 -3.86 -0.26
C TYR A 399 10.20 -2.52 -0.71
N TYR A 400 11.01 -1.46 -0.76
CA TYR A 400 10.57 -0.11 -1.18
C TYR A 400 9.88 -0.09 -2.56
N ASN A 401 10.29 -0.95 -3.49
CA ASN A 401 9.73 -1.08 -4.84
C ASN A 401 8.51 -2.02 -4.91
N HIS A 402 8.29 -2.83 -3.87
CA HIS A 402 7.16 -3.75 -3.74
C HIS A 402 6.13 -3.28 -2.71
N ALA A 403 6.46 -2.27 -1.91
CA ALA A 403 5.67 -1.77 -0.79
C ALA A 403 4.29 -1.33 -1.27
N ILE A 404 4.21 -0.55 -2.34
CA ILE A 404 2.94 -0.07 -2.90
C ILE A 404 2.08 -1.22 -3.40
N ASP A 405 2.65 -2.20 -4.12
CA ASP A 405 1.90 -3.37 -4.59
C ASP A 405 1.42 -4.25 -3.43
N TRP A 406 2.21 -4.40 -2.38
CA TRP A 406 1.82 -5.12 -1.18
C TRP A 406 0.71 -4.41 -0.41
N GLN A 407 0.91 -3.12 -0.08
CA GLN A 407 -0.01 -2.32 0.71
C GLN A 407 -1.33 -2.05 -0.01
N THR A 408 -1.31 -1.79 -1.32
CA THR A 408 -2.52 -1.57 -2.13
C THR A 408 -3.16 -2.84 -2.66
N GLY A 409 -2.46 -3.97 -2.57
CA GLY A 409 -2.94 -5.26 -3.04
C GLY A 409 -3.81 -5.99 -2.02
N ASN A 410 -4.53 -7.00 -2.50
CA ASN A 410 -5.39 -7.84 -1.68
C ASN A 410 -4.63 -8.60 -0.58
N GLY A 411 -3.32 -8.82 -0.75
CA GLY A 411 -2.50 -9.54 0.22
C GLY A 411 -2.49 -8.87 1.60
N CYS A 412 -2.29 -7.55 1.62
CA CYS A 412 -2.31 -6.80 2.88
C CYS A 412 -3.71 -6.72 3.49
N SER A 413 -4.76 -6.60 2.67
CA SER A 413 -6.15 -6.67 3.14
C SER A 413 -6.48 -8.01 3.81
N VAL A 414 -6.05 -9.13 3.23
CA VAL A 414 -6.25 -10.47 3.80
C VAL A 414 -5.44 -10.65 5.09
N ALA A 415 -4.19 -10.20 5.11
CA ALA A 415 -3.35 -10.23 6.31
C ALA A 415 -3.98 -9.39 7.45
N GLY A 416 -4.45 -8.18 7.13
CA GLY A 416 -5.14 -7.27 8.05
C GLY A 416 -6.43 -7.86 8.62
N PHE A 417 -7.22 -8.54 7.79
CA PHE A 417 -8.40 -9.27 8.25
C PHE A 417 -8.02 -10.37 9.25
N PHE A 418 -7.06 -11.24 8.90
CA PHE A 418 -6.67 -12.36 9.77
C PHE A 418 -6.11 -11.91 11.11
N THR A 419 -5.27 -10.87 11.14
CA THR A 419 -4.68 -10.39 12.40
C THR A 419 -5.74 -9.85 13.36
N VAL A 420 -6.63 -8.97 12.89
CA VAL A 420 -7.69 -8.39 13.73
C VAL A 420 -8.72 -9.45 14.12
N PHE A 421 -9.16 -10.29 13.18
CA PHE A 421 -10.10 -11.36 13.45
C PHE A 421 -9.55 -12.34 14.50
N ALA A 422 -8.31 -12.79 14.32
CA ALA A 422 -7.66 -13.74 15.22
C ALA A 422 -7.45 -13.14 16.61
N SER A 423 -6.97 -11.89 16.70
CA SER A 423 -6.71 -11.25 18.00
C SER A 423 -7.99 -11.02 18.79
N GLU A 424 -9.02 -10.47 18.16
CA GLU A 424 -10.29 -10.18 18.83
C GLU A 424 -11.01 -11.46 19.25
N LEU A 425 -11.01 -12.50 18.39
CA LEU A 425 -11.61 -13.78 18.74
C LEU A 425 -10.84 -14.47 19.88
N SER A 426 -9.51 -14.38 19.89
CA SER A 426 -8.65 -14.95 20.94
C SER A 426 -8.90 -14.26 22.29
N VAL A 427 -8.91 -12.92 22.34
CA VAL A 427 -9.18 -12.14 23.56
C VAL A 427 -10.61 -12.38 24.08
N TYR A 428 -11.59 -12.41 23.18
CA TYR A 428 -12.98 -12.74 23.56
C TYR A 428 -13.07 -14.16 24.16
N THR A 429 -12.49 -15.14 23.48
CA THR A 429 -12.50 -16.55 23.93
C THR A 429 -11.79 -16.71 25.26
N LEU A 430 -10.64 -16.06 25.45
CA LEU A 430 -9.90 -16.07 26.72
C LEU A 430 -10.76 -15.48 27.85
N THR A 431 -11.44 -14.36 27.59
CA THR A 431 -12.35 -13.74 28.56
C THR A 431 -13.48 -14.71 28.95
N VAL A 432 -14.10 -15.40 27.98
CA VAL A 432 -15.14 -16.40 28.26
C VAL A 432 -14.59 -17.61 29.03
N ILE A 433 -13.38 -18.09 28.71
CA ILE A 433 -12.71 -19.15 29.47
C ILE A 433 -12.51 -18.73 30.93
N THR A 434 -12.03 -17.51 31.17
CA THR A 434 -11.78 -17.02 32.54
C THR A 434 -13.07 -16.86 33.34
N LEU A 435 -14.14 -16.37 32.72
CA LEU A 435 -15.47 -16.27 33.33
C LEU A 435 -16.06 -17.65 33.63
N GLU A 436 -15.94 -18.61 32.70
CA GLU A 436 -16.36 -20.00 32.95
C GLU A 436 -15.58 -20.61 34.11
N ARG A 437 -14.26 -20.39 34.19
CA ARG A 437 -13.43 -20.87 35.29
C ARG A 437 -13.83 -20.25 36.61
N TRP A 438 -14.01 -18.94 36.65
CA TRP A 438 -14.45 -18.24 37.85
C TRP A 438 -15.79 -18.77 38.34
N HIS A 439 -16.79 -18.84 37.45
CA HIS A 439 -18.12 -19.35 37.78
C HIS A 439 -18.07 -20.78 38.30
N THR A 440 -17.35 -21.68 37.62
CA THR A 440 -17.26 -23.10 38.02
C THR A 440 -16.55 -23.28 39.37
N ILE A 441 -15.53 -22.47 39.68
CA ILE A 441 -14.79 -22.56 40.95
C ILE A 441 -15.59 -21.96 42.11
N THR A 442 -16.19 -20.78 41.91
CA THR A 442 -16.95 -20.07 42.97
C THR A 442 -18.25 -20.80 43.30
N TYR A 443 -18.94 -21.36 42.31
CA TYR A 443 -20.23 -22.05 42.50
C TYR A 443 -20.11 -23.58 42.49
N ALA A 444 -18.92 -24.13 42.74
CA ALA A 444 -18.63 -25.57 42.70
C ALA A 444 -19.55 -26.43 43.62
N ILE A 445 -20.19 -25.82 44.63
CA ILE A 445 -21.00 -26.47 45.67
C ILE A 445 -22.49 -26.59 45.28
N GLN A 446 -22.98 -25.84 44.28
CA GLN A 446 -24.39 -25.92 43.82
C GLN A 446 -24.49 -26.65 42.48
N LEU A 447 -25.02 -27.88 42.50
CA LEU A 447 -25.06 -28.77 41.32
C LEU A 447 -25.93 -28.26 40.14
N ASP A 448 -26.84 -27.30 40.37
CA ASP A 448 -27.82 -26.84 39.37
C ASP A 448 -27.39 -25.65 38.49
N GLN A 449 -26.29 -24.95 38.80
CA GLN A 449 -25.88 -23.72 38.10
C GLN A 449 -24.74 -23.88 37.08
N LYS A 450 -24.33 -25.11 36.72
CA LYS A 450 -23.20 -25.31 35.79
C LYS A 450 -23.50 -24.79 34.39
N LEU A 451 -22.58 -23.99 33.84
CA LEU A 451 -22.59 -23.53 32.45
C LEU A 451 -22.61 -24.74 31.50
N ARG A 452 -23.72 -24.92 30.78
CA ARG A 452 -23.92 -26.01 29.81
C ARG A 452 -23.54 -25.54 28.41
N LEU A 453 -23.23 -26.51 27.54
CA LEU A 453 -22.87 -26.25 26.13
C LEU A 453 -23.94 -25.44 25.39
N ARG A 454 -25.22 -25.61 25.73
CA ARG A 454 -26.35 -24.84 25.18
C ARG A 454 -26.23 -23.33 25.40
N HIS A 455 -25.59 -22.89 26.49
CA HIS A 455 -25.34 -21.47 26.75
C HIS A 455 -24.02 -21.00 26.14
N ALA A 456 -23.00 -21.87 26.10
CA ALA A 456 -21.69 -21.52 25.55
C ALA A 456 -21.71 -21.30 24.03
N ILE A 457 -22.53 -22.05 23.28
CA ILE A 457 -22.65 -21.91 21.82
C ILE A 457 -23.12 -20.50 21.40
N PRO A 458 -24.26 -19.96 21.89
CA PRO A 458 -24.70 -18.63 21.49
C PRO A 458 -23.73 -17.52 21.94
N ILE A 459 -23.08 -17.67 23.10
CA ILE A 459 -22.03 -16.73 23.55
C ILE A 459 -20.88 -16.69 22.53
N MET A 460 -20.38 -17.85 22.11
CA MET A 460 -19.32 -17.91 21.11
C MET A 460 -19.77 -17.40 19.74
N LEU A 461 -20.98 -17.72 19.30
CA LEU A 461 -21.52 -17.16 18.05
C LEU A 461 -21.53 -15.63 18.06
N GLY A 462 -21.88 -15.02 19.20
CA GLY A 462 -21.75 -13.56 19.39
C GLY A 462 -20.32 -13.06 19.23
N GLY A 463 -19.35 -13.74 19.85
CA GLY A 463 -17.92 -13.42 19.70
C GLY A 463 -17.44 -13.53 18.25
N TRP A 464 -17.82 -14.59 17.54
CA TRP A 464 -17.48 -14.77 16.13
C TRP A 464 -18.04 -13.67 15.23
N LEU A 465 -19.32 -13.31 15.42
CA LEU A 465 -19.96 -12.22 14.68
C LEU A 465 -19.27 -10.88 14.96
N PHE A 466 -18.95 -10.62 16.23
CA PHE A 466 -18.24 -9.42 16.66
C PHE A 466 -16.84 -9.31 16.04
N SER A 467 -16.00 -10.35 16.17
CA SER A 467 -14.63 -10.35 15.63
C SER A 467 -14.62 -10.24 14.10
N THR A 468 -15.57 -10.90 13.43
CA THR A 468 -15.74 -10.78 11.98
C THR A 468 -16.15 -9.36 11.60
N LEU A 469 -17.13 -8.78 12.30
CA LEU A 469 -17.59 -7.41 12.03
C LEU A 469 -16.44 -6.41 12.14
N ILE A 470 -15.70 -6.44 13.24
CA ILE A 470 -14.57 -5.52 13.45
C ILE A 470 -13.49 -5.71 12.38
N ALA A 471 -13.13 -6.95 12.04
CA ALA A 471 -12.13 -7.22 11.01
C ALA A 471 -12.58 -6.80 9.58
N MET A 472 -13.89 -6.72 9.33
CA MET A 472 -14.43 -6.25 8.04
C MET A 472 -14.50 -4.72 7.92
N LEU A 473 -14.55 -3.98 9.04
CA LEU A 473 -14.71 -2.51 9.01
C LEU A 473 -13.62 -1.79 8.21
N PRO A 474 -12.31 -2.12 8.33
CA PRO A 474 -11.29 -1.48 7.51
C PRO A 474 -11.35 -1.87 6.02
N LEU A 475 -12.00 -2.99 5.67
CA LEU A 475 -12.18 -3.39 4.27
C LEU A 475 -13.32 -2.62 3.58
N VAL A 476 -14.31 -2.14 4.34
CA VAL A 476 -15.42 -1.31 3.83
C VAL A 476 -15.11 0.20 3.89
N GLY A 477 -13.88 0.58 4.23
CA GLY A 477 -13.43 1.97 4.22
C GLY A 477 -13.63 2.75 5.52
N VAL A 478 -13.91 2.08 6.65
CA VAL A 478 -13.98 2.75 7.98
C VAL A 478 -12.58 3.06 8.53
N SER A 479 -11.61 2.24 8.17
CA SER A 479 -10.18 2.44 8.44
C SER A 479 -9.39 1.85 7.28
N SER A 480 -8.06 1.74 7.38
CA SER A 480 -7.22 1.16 6.34
C SER A 480 -6.14 0.25 6.91
N TYR A 481 -6.02 -0.94 6.34
CA TYR A 481 -4.88 -1.85 6.58
C TYR A 481 -3.64 -1.48 5.76
N MET A 482 -3.77 -0.54 4.81
CA MET A 482 -2.75 -0.29 3.78
C MET A 482 -1.63 0.65 4.25
N LYS A 483 -1.80 1.30 5.41
CA LYS A 483 -0.89 2.38 5.86
C LYS A 483 0.47 1.88 6.34
N VAL A 484 0.51 0.72 6.99
CA VAL A 484 1.73 0.13 7.57
C VAL A 484 2.08 -1.18 6.88
N SER A 485 3.38 -1.48 6.76
CA SER A 485 3.88 -2.69 6.06
C SER A 485 3.37 -4.02 6.62
N ILE A 486 3.03 -4.05 7.92
CA ILE A 486 2.54 -5.23 8.67
C ILE A 486 1.00 -5.37 8.60
N CYS A 487 0.32 -4.45 7.91
CA CYS A 487 -1.13 -4.52 7.64
C CYS A 487 -2.05 -4.37 8.86
N LEU A 488 -1.61 -3.62 9.87
CA LEU A 488 -2.44 -3.26 11.01
C LEU A 488 -3.25 -1.99 10.73
N PRO A 489 -4.45 -1.85 11.32
CA PRO A 489 -5.23 -0.64 11.16
C PRO A 489 -4.65 0.46 12.04
N MET A 490 -3.72 1.23 11.48
CA MET A 490 -3.01 2.32 12.17
C MET A 490 -3.25 3.67 11.51
N ASP A 491 -4.32 3.78 10.72
CA ASP A 491 -4.69 5.02 10.05
C ASP A 491 -5.17 6.10 11.04
N VAL A 492 -4.44 7.21 11.11
CA VAL A 492 -4.74 8.34 12.00
C VAL A 492 -5.12 9.62 11.24
N GLU A 493 -5.25 9.56 9.91
CA GLU A 493 -5.53 10.74 9.10
C GLU A 493 -6.99 11.20 9.25
N THR A 494 -7.93 10.25 9.36
CA THR A 494 -9.36 10.56 9.49
C THR A 494 -9.86 10.37 10.92
N THR A 495 -10.82 11.19 11.34
CA THR A 495 -11.48 11.05 12.66
C THR A 495 -12.21 9.71 12.80
N LEU A 496 -12.76 9.19 11.70
CA LEU A 496 -13.42 7.88 11.66
C LEU A 496 -12.43 6.75 11.97
N SER A 497 -11.26 6.74 11.30
CA SER A 497 -10.20 5.76 11.53
C SER A 497 -9.67 5.83 12.97
N GLN A 498 -9.49 7.04 13.51
CA GLN A 498 -9.06 7.24 14.91
C GLN A 498 -10.06 6.67 15.91
N VAL A 499 -11.37 6.91 15.72
CA VAL A 499 -12.43 6.37 16.59
C VAL A 499 -12.44 4.84 16.55
N TYR A 500 -12.27 4.26 15.36
CA TYR A 500 -12.18 2.80 15.20
C TYR A 500 -11.00 2.21 15.98
N ILE A 501 -9.80 2.77 15.82
CA ILE A 501 -8.59 2.31 16.53
C ILE A 501 -8.78 2.43 18.04
N LEU A 502 -9.24 3.60 18.52
CA LEU A 502 -9.51 3.81 19.94
C LEU A 502 -10.54 2.83 20.48
N THR A 503 -11.57 2.49 19.71
CA THR A 503 -12.59 1.51 20.12
C THR A 503 -11.97 0.13 20.35
N ILE A 504 -11.12 -0.35 19.43
CA ILE A 504 -10.40 -1.63 19.59
C ILE A 504 -9.48 -1.60 20.81
N LEU A 505 -8.72 -0.51 20.98
CA LEU A 505 -7.82 -0.38 22.13
C LEU A 505 -8.60 -0.41 23.46
N ILE A 506 -9.72 0.32 23.55
CA ILE A 506 -10.58 0.35 24.73
C ILE A 506 -11.17 -1.03 25.02
N LEU A 507 -11.68 -1.73 24.00
CA LEU A 507 -12.26 -3.08 24.18
C LEU A 507 -11.23 -4.07 24.72
N ASN A 508 -9.99 -4.03 24.21
CA ASN A 508 -8.90 -4.85 24.70
C ASN A 508 -8.51 -4.51 26.16
N VAL A 509 -8.51 -3.22 26.53
CA VAL A 509 -8.29 -2.79 27.93
C VAL A 509 -9.42 -3.26 28.85
N VAL A 510 -10.68 -3.16 28.42
CA VAL A 510 -11.84 -3.63 29.19
C VAL A 510 -11.77 -5.14 29.39
N ALA A 511 -11.46 -5.91 28.35
CA ALA A 511 -11.27 -7.36 28.45
C ALA A 511 -10.16 -7.71 29.46
N PHE A 512 -9.02 -7.00 29.40
CA PHE A 512 -7.93 -7.17 30.36
C PHE A 512 -8.36 -6.89 31.80
N ILE A 513 -9.13 -5.82 32.07
CA ILE A 513 -9.66 -5.50 33.40
C ILE A 513 -10.61 -6.59 33.91
N ILE A 514 -11.52 -7.10 33.05
CA ILE A 514 -12.45 -8.18 33.41
C ILE A 514 -11.66 -9.43 33.81
N ILE A 515 -10.66 -9.80 33.01
CA ILE A 515 -9.78 -10.95 33.28
C ILE A 515 -9.08 -10.77 34.64
N CYS A 516 -8.51 -9.59 34.90
CA CYS A 516 -7.85 -9.27 36.18
C CYS A 516 -8.81 -9.39 37.37
N ALA A 517 -10.02 -8.84 37.26
CA ALA A 517 -11.02 -8.91 38.31
C ALA A 517 -11.45 -10.37 38.60
N CYS A 518 -11.66 -11.17 37.55
CA CYS A 518 -11.97 -12.59 37.68
C CYS A 518 -10.84 -13.34 38.39
N TYR A 519 -9.59 -13.04 38.08
CA TYR A 519 -8.43 -13.67 38.70
C TYR A 519 -8.28 -13.34 40.18
N ILE A 520 -8.50 -12.07 40.56
CA ILE A 520 -8.52 -11.66 41.96
C ILE A 520 -9.61 -12.45 42.72
N LYS A 521 -10.80 -12.58 42.14
CA LYS A 521 -11.90 -13.35 42.76
C LYS A 521 -11.61 -14.85 42.87
N ILE A 522 -11.01 -15.45 41.84
CA ILE A 522 -10.56 -16.86 41.87
C ILE A 522 -9.50 -17.06 42.95
N TYR A 523 -8.51 -16.16 43.05
CA TYR A 523 -7.44 -16.24 44.03
C TYR A 523 -7.99 -16.28 45.46
N PHE A 524 -8.90 -15.35 45.79
CA PHE A 524 -9.56 -15.34 47.10
C PHE A 524 -10.43 -16.59 47.33
N ALA A 525 -11.16 -17.06 46.31
CA ALA A 525 -11.96 -18.28 46.43
C ALA A 525 -11.10 -19.54 46.70
N VAL A 526 -9.89 -19.60 46.16
CA VAL A 526 -8.95 -20.72 46.37
C VAL A 526 -8.22 -20.61 47.72
N GLN A 527 -8.00 -19.40 48.24
CA GLN A 527 -7.39 -19.20 49.56
C GLN A 527 -8.35 -19.51 50.72
N ASN A 528 -9.67 -19.44 50.52
CA ASN A 528 -10.67 -19.74 51.55
C ASN A 528 -10.82 -21.26 51.77
N PRO A 529 -10.34 -21.84 52.89
CA PRO A 529 -10.30 -23.29 53.09
C PRO A 529 -11.68 -23.92 53.35
N GLU A 530 -12.66 -23.15 53.82
CA GLU A 530 -14.00 -23.64 54.16
C GLU A 530 -14.86 -24.02 52.94
N LEU A 531 -14.54 -23.50 51.74
CA LEU A 531 -15.29 -23.79 50.51
C LEU A 531 -14.72 -24.97 49.70
N MET A 532 -13.48 -25.39 49.94
CA MET A 532 -12.78 -26.38 49.10
C MET A 532 -12.49 -27.65 49.90
N ALA A 533 -13.52 -28.47 50.09
CA ALA A 533 -13.37 -29.81 50.64
C ALA A 533 -12.52 -30.68 49.69
N THR A 534 -11.30 -31.03 50.13
CA THR A 534 -10.34 -32.05 49.62
C THR A 534 -9.06 -31.48 48.97
N ASN A 535 -7.90 -31.88 49.51
CA ASN A 535 -6.52 -31.58 49.06
C ASN A 535 -6.19 -31.90 47.58
N LYS A 536 -7.07 -32.57 46.84
CA LYS A 536 -6.90 -32.85 45.40
C LYS A 536 -7.33 -31.68 44.52
N ASP A 537 -8.30 -30.88 44.97
CA ASP A 537 -8.89 -29.80 44.18
C ASP A 537 -8.03 -28.52 44.24
N THR A 538 -7.34 -28.26 45.35
CA THR A 538 -6.32 -27.20 45.47
C THR A 538 -5.12 -27.40 44.52
N LYS A 539 -4.68 -28.64 44.30
CA LYS A 539 -3.63 -28.96 43.31
C LYS A 539 -4.09 -28.77 41.86
N ILE A 540 -5.40 -28.87 41.60
CA ILE A 540 -5.99 -28.64 40.28
C ILE A 540 -6.16 -27.12 40.07
N ALA A 541 -6.69 -26.40 41.06
CA ALA A 541 -6.83 -24.95 41.04
C ALA A 541 -5.49 -24.22 40.84
N LYS A 542 -4.41 -24.64 41.54
CA LYS A 542 -3.05 -24.07 41.36
C LYS A 542 -2.50 -24.25 39.94
N LYS A 543 -2.86 -25.34 39.25
CA LYS A 543 -2.46 -25.58 37.85
C LYS A 543 -3.26 -24.73 36.86
N MET A 544 -4.55 -24.53 37.14
CA MET A 544 -5.39 -23.62 36.35
C MET A 544 -4.92 -22.17 36.50
N ALA A 545 -4.52 -21.75 37.70
CA ALA A 545 -3.95 -20.43 37.95
C ALA A 545 -2.62 -20.17 37.21
N VAL A 546 -1.77 -21.19 37.02
CA VAL A 546 -0.51 -21.06 36.26
C VAL A 546 -0.76 -20.93 34.75
N LEU A 547 -1.67 -21.72 34.19
CA LEU A 547 -2.13 -21.58 32.79
C LEU A 547 -2.60 -20.12 32.54
N ILE A 548 -3.49 -19.67 33.42
CA ILE A 548 -4.07 -18.33 33.47
C ILE A 548 -3.03 -17.19 33.61
N PHE A 549 -2.02 -17.36 34.46
CA PHE A 549 -0.97 -16.35 34.69
C PHE A 549 -0.03 -16.21 33.48
N THR A 550 0.17 -17.30 32.74
CA THR A 550 1.03 -17.28 31.55
C THR A 550 0.36 -16.47 30.44
N ASP A 551 -0.94 -16.70 30.21
CA ASP A 551 -1.76 -15.93 29.25
C ASP A 551 -1.82 -14.43 29.63
N PHE A 552 -1.91 -14.12 30.93
CA PHE A 552 -1.84 -12.74 31.45
C PHE A 552 -0.49 -12.07 31.15
N THR A 553 0.62 -12.79 31.37
CA THR A 553 1.98 -12.25 31.17
C THR A 553 2.24 -11.96 29.69
N CYS A 554 1.65 -12.73 28.78
CA CYS A 554 1.73 -12.51 27.34
C CYS A 554 0.88 -11.32 26.87
N MET A 555 -0.24 -11.03 27.55
CA MET A 555 -1.15 -9.93 27.21
C MET A 555 -0.75 -8.58 27.82
N ALA A 556 -0.10 -8.57 28.99
CA ALA A 556 0.24 -7.35 29.71
C ALA A 556 1.08 -6.33 28.90
N PRO A 557 2.11 -6.72 28.13
CA PRO A 557 2.85 -5.78 27.28
C PRO A 557 1.95 -5.12 26.23
N ILE A 558 1.07 -5.89 25.58
CA ILE A 558 0.17 -5.41 24.52
C ILE A 558 -0.81 -4.38 25.11
N SER A 559 -1.43 -4.69 26.25
CA SER A 559 -2.34 -3.78 26.95
C SER A 559 -1.64 -2.51 27.44
N PHE A 560 -0.39 -2.60 27.91
CA PHE A 560 0.39 -1.43 28.33
C PHE A 560 0.63 -0.45 27.18
N PHE A 561 1.04 -0.95 26.00
CA PHE A 561 1.22 -0.11 24.82
C PHE A 561 -0.11 0.42 24.27
N ALA A 562 -1.17 -0.38 24.32
CA ALA A 562 -2.51 0.08 23.94
C ALA A 562 -2.97 1.27 24.79
N ILE A 563 -2.70 1.24 26.10
CA ILE A 563 -3.01 2.34 27.03
C ILE A 563 -2.14 3.57 26.73
N SER A 564 -0.83 3.38 26.55
CA SER A 564 0.10 4.46 26.18
C SER A 564 -0.32 5.17 24.89
N ALA A 565 -0.76 4.41 23.89
CA ALA A 565 -1.30 4.95 22.64
C ALA A 565 -2.64 5.70 22.86
N ALA A 566 -3.56 5.13 23.65
CA ALA A 566 -4.84 5.77 23.97
C ALA A 566 -4.68 7.11 24.71
N LEU A 567 -3.65 7.21 25.56
CA LEU A 567 -3.29 8.44 26.27
C LEU A 567 -2.52 9.47 25.41
N LYS A 568 -2.32 9.19 24.11
CA LYS A 568 -1.54 10.01 23.17
C LYS A 568 -0.08 10.25 23.60
N VAL A 569 0.50 9.34 24.39
CA VAL A 569 1.91 9.37 24.78
C VAL A 569 2.59 8.10 24.27
N PRO A 570 2.84 7.95 22.95
CA PRO A 570 3.48 6.75 22.42
C PRO A 570 4.94 6.68 22.91
N LEU A 571 5.24 5.70 23.76
CA LEU A 571 6.57 5.55 24.37
C LEU A 571 7.62 4.94 23.41
N ILE A 572 7.22 4.47 22.23
CA ILE A 572 8.07 3.72 21.28
C ILE A 572 7.75 4.12 19.85
N THR A 573 8.79 4.27 19.01
CA THR A 573 8.67 4.53 17.56
C THR A 573 8.12 3.31 16.82
N VAL A 574 7.49 3.51 15.65
CA VAL A 574 6.92 2.41 14.84
C VAL A 574 7.95 1.32 14.51
N THR A 575 9.22 1.68 14.30
CA THR A 575 10.32 0.72 14.08
C THR A 575 10.54 -0.19 15.29
N ASN A 576 10.58 0.38 16.49
CA ASN A 576 10.83 -0.38 17.72
C ASN A 576 9.58 -1.15 18.20
N SER A 577 8.38 -0.72 17.79
CA SER A 577 7.15 -1.47 18.09
C SER A 577 7.04 -2.76 17.29
N LYS A 578 7.75 -2.90 16.16
CA LYS A 578 7.87 -4.17 15.41
C LYS A 578 8.36 -5.31 16.30
N VAL A 579 9.34 -5.04 17.16
CA VAL A 579 9.87 -6.02 18.13
C VAL A 579 8.75 -6.53 19.03
N LEU A 580 7.90 -5.64 19.54
CA LEU A 580 6.78 -6.01 20.41
C LEU A 580 5.70 -6.81 19.69
N LEU A 581 5.43 -6.43 18.44
CA LEU A 581 4.42 -7.05 17.58
C LEU A 581 4.84 -8.41 17.02
N VAL A 582 6.14 -8.68 16.91
CA VAL A 582 6.66 -9.97 16.44
C VAL A 582 6.94 -10.91 17.61
N LEU A 583 7.38 -10.39 18.76
CA LEU A 583 7.65 -11.19 19.95
C LEU A 583 6.42 -11.38 20.83
N PHE A 584 5.83 -10.32 21.37
CA PHE A 584 4.82 -10.48 22.43
C PHE A 584 3.43 -10.77 21.88
N TYR A 585 3.07 -10.13 20.76
CA TYR A 585 1.74 -10.28 20.16
C TYR A 585 1.40 -11.75 19.80
N PRO A 586 2.31 -12.56 19.22
CA PRO A 586 1.99 -13.93 18.85
C PRO A 586 2.46 -14.99 19.86
N VAL A 587 3.22 -14.61 20.90
CA VAL A 587 3.70 -15.55 21.93
C VAL A 587 2.55 -16.19 22.71
N ASN A 588 1.45 -15.46 22.92
CA ASN A 588 0.25 -16.04 23.53
C ASN A 588 -0.26 -17.23 22.70
N SER A 589 -0.38 -17.04 21.39
CA SER A 589 -0.89 -18.06 20.45
C SER A 589 0.03 -19.28 20.32
N CYS A 590 1.36 -19.10 20.45
CA CYS A 590 2.29 -20.23 20.42
C CYS A 590 2.38 -20.97 21.77
N ALA A 591 2.20 -20.28 22.91
CA ALA A 591 2.31 -20.88 24.24
C ALA A 591 1.11 -21.79 24.58
N ASN A 592 -0.10 -21.42 24.14
CA ASN A 592 -1.35 -22.11 24.47
C ASN A 592 -1.32 -23.64 24.28
N PRO A 593 -0.89 -24.20 23.12
CA PRO A 593 -0.75 -25.64 22.93
C PRO A 593 0.17 -26.33 23.94
N PHE A 594 1.32 -25.72 24.27
CA PHE A 594 2.26 -26.27 25.24
C PHE A 594 1.68 -26.24 26.65
N LEU A 595 0.98 -25.18 27.01
CA LEU A 595 0.34 -25.07 28.30
C LEU A 595 -0.75 -26.14 28.48
N TYR A 596 -1.55 -26.41 27.44
CA TYR A 596 -2.51 -27.51 27.45
C TYR A 596 -1.84 -28.87 27.54
N ALA A 597 -0.80 -29.09 26.73
CA ALA A 597 -0.03 -30.31 26.74
C ALA A 597 0.67 -30.55 28.08
N ILE A 598 1.15 -29.50 28.77
CA ILE A 598 1.89 -29.66 30.03
C ILE A 598 0.95 -29.82 31.23
N PHE A 599 -0.10 -29.00 31.31
CA PHE A 599 -0.90 -28.90 32.52
C PHE A 599 -2.17 -29.75 32.48
N THR A 600 -2.60 -30.26 31.31
CA THR A 600 -3.85 -31.01 31.17
C THR A 600 -3.61 -32.51 30.99
N LYS A 601 -3.73 -33.29 32.08
CA LYS A 601 -3.58 -34.77 32.03
C LYS A 601 -4.51 -35.45 31.04
N ALA A 602 -5.75 -34.95 30.89
CA ALA A 602 -6.71 -35.48 29.94
C ALA A 602 -6.23 -35.28 28.50
N PHE A 603 -5.66 -34.12 28.17
CA PHE A 603 -5.09 -33.85 26.86
C PHE A 603 -3.88 -34.74 26.57
N ARG A 604 -2.92 -34.84 27.52
CA ARG A 604 -1.77 -35.75 27.39
C ARG A 604 -2.21 -37.18 27.09
N ARG A 605 -3.20 -37.68 27.82
CA ARG A 605 -3.75 -39.03 27.62
C ARG A 605 -4.30 -39.19 26.21
N ASP A 606 -5.19 -38.29 25.80
CA ASP A 606 -5.87 -38.39 24.51
C ASP A 606 -4.85 -38.26 23.35
N PHE A 607 -3.83 -37.41 23.50
CA PHE A 607 -2.69 -37.29 22.59
C PHE A 607 -1.91 -38.61 22.45
N PHE A 608 -1.46 -39.21 23.56
CA PHE A 608 -0.72 -40.48 23.52
C PHE A 608 -1.57 -41.65 23.01
N LEU A 609 -2.87 -41.69 23.33
CA LEU A 609 -3.79 -42.70 22.80
C LEU A 609 -3.94 -42.58 21.27
N LEU A 610 -3.99 -41.36 20.73
CA LEU A 610 -4.03 -41.11 19.29
C LEU A 610 -2.70 -41.48 18.60
N LEU A 611 -1.55 -41.09 19.17
CA LEU A 611 -0.23 -41.50 18.66
C LEU A 611 -0.06 -43.03 18.60
N SER A 612 -0.66 -43.74 19.56
CA SER A 612 -0.62 -45.22 19.57
C SER A 612 -1.39 -45.84 18.39
N LYS A 613 -2.42 -45.16 17.87
CA LYS A 613 -3.14 -45.60 16.65
C LYS A 613 -2.28 -45.42 15.39
N SER A 614 -1.40 -44.42 15.39
CA SER A 614 -0.42 -44.16 14.32
C SER A 614 0.86 -45.00 14.43
N GLY A 615 0.95 -45.88 15.45
CA GLY A 615 2.08 -46.79 15.65
C GLY A 615 3.20 -46.27 16.58
N CYS A 616 3.13 -45.04 17.06
CA CYS A 616 4.17 -44.40 17.89
C CYS A 616 3.75 -44.27 19.37
N CYS A 617 4.69 -44.26 20.32
CA CYS A 617 4.41 -44.12 21.77
C CYS A 617 3.42 -45.14 22.39
N LYS A 618 3.41 -46.40 21.90
CA LYS A 618 2.51 -47.46 22.41
C LYS A 618 2.66 -47.71 23.92
N HIS A 619 3.88 -47.62 24.45
CA HIS A 619 4.17 -47.84 25.87
C HIS A 619 3.50 -46.80 26.80
N GLN A 620 3.59 -45.50 26.47
CA GLN A 620 2.88 -44.46 27.23
C GLN A 620 1.35 -44.66 27.17
N ALA A 621 0.81 -45.03 26.01
CA ALA A 621 -0.62 -45.25 25.83
C ALA A 621 -1.14 -46.43 26.68
N GLU A 622 -0.38 -47.51 26.78
CA GLU A 622 -0.68 -48.66 27.64
C GLU A 622 -0.62 -48.31 29.14
N LEU A 623 0.33 -47.47 29.56
CA LEU A 623 0.40 -46.96 30.93
C LEU A 623 -0.83 -46.13 31.31
N TYR A 624 -1.37 -45.34 30.37
CA TYR A 624 -2.63 -44.62 30.59
C TYR A 624 -3.84 -45.55 30.63
N ARG A 625 -3.92 -46.57 29.75
CA ARG A 625 -4.98 -47.60 29.82
C ARG A 625 -4.96 -48.38 31.15
N ARG A 626 -3.78 -48.76 31.65
CA ARG A 626 -3.65 -49.48 32.94
C ARG A 626 -4.09 -48.63 34.14
N LYS A 627 -3.88 -47.32 34.12
CA LYS A 627 -4.33 -46.41 35.21
C LYS A 627 -5.85 -46.30 35.31
N ASP A 628 -6.58 -46.29 34.19
CA ASP A 628 -8.05 -46.31 34.20
C ASP A 628 -8.59 -47.65 34.72
N PHE A 629 -7.95 -48.77 34.37
CA PHE A 629 -8.33 -50.10 34.87
C PHE A 629 -8.08 -50.27 36.38
N SER A 630 -6.95 -49.75 36.89
CA SER A 630 -6.63 -49.76 38.33
C SER A 630 -7.59 -48.90 39.16
N ALA A 631 -8.07 -47.77 38.62
CA ALA A 631 -9.08 -46.94 39.27
C ALA A 631 -10.45 -47.62 39.33
N TYR A 632 -10.82 -48.37 38.28
CA TYR A 632 -12.06 -49.16 38.24
C TYR A 632 -12.05 -50.30 39.28
N CYS A 633 -10.93 -51.03 39.44
CA CYS A 633 -10.81 -52.06 40.47
C CYS A 633 -10.78 -51.52 41.91
N LYS A 634 -10.26 -50.31 42.14
CA LYS A 634 -10.21 -49.70 43.49
C LYS A 634 -11.57 -49.22 43.99
N ASN A 635 -12.46 -48.78 43.11
CA ASN A 635 -13.80 -48.30 43.50
C ASN A 635 -14.84 -49.42 43.70
N GLY A 636 -14.50 -50.68 43.36
CA GLY A 636 -15.38 -51.84 43.56
C GLY A 636 -15.28 -52.51 44.94
N PHE A 637 -14.40 -52.06 45.84
CA PHE A 637 -14.05 -52.78 47.07
C PHE A 637 -14.39 -52.06 48.40
N THR A 638 -15.26 -51.05 48.39
CA THR A 638 -15.72 -50.39 49.63
C THR A 638 -17.25 -50.43 49.71
N GLY A 639 -17.79 -51.53 50.25
CA GLY A 639 -19.23 -51.69 50.48
C GLY A 639 -19.62 -53.01 51.18
N SER A 640 -19.50 -53.03 52.51
CA SER A 640 -20.33 -53.74 53.52
C SER A 640 -20.37 -55.29 53.66
N ASN A 641 -19.83 -55.76 54.80
CA ASN A 641 -20.28 -56.80 55.76
C ASN A 641 -20.97 -58.14 55.36
N LYS A 642 -20.25 -59.25 55.62
CA LYS A 642 -20.59 -60.57 56.26
C LYS A 642 -21.87 -61.39 55.84
N PRO A 643 -21.88 -62.73 56.07
CA PRO A 643 -22.18 -63.72 55.04
C PRO A 643 -23.60 -64.32 55.11
N SER A 644 -24.11 -64.80 53.98
CA SER A 644 -25.20 -65.78 53.92
C SER A 644 -24.96 -66.75 52.76
N ARG A 645 -25.14 -68.03 53.07
CA ARG A 645 -24.87 -69.20 52.22
C ARG A 645 -26.16 -69.54 51.47
N SER A 646 -26.20 -69.36 50.16
CA SER A 646 -26.98 -70.21 49.23
C SER A 646 -26.61 -69.93 47.78
N THR A 647 -26.11 -70.98 47.17
CA THR A 647 -25.93 -71.32 45.75
C THR A 647 -26.89 -70.62 44.78
N LEU A 648 -26.38 -69.85 43.79
CA LEU A 648 -26.52 -70.17 42.36
C LEU A 648 -25.73 -69.21 41.41
N LYS A 649 -24.86 -69.84 40.62
CA LYS A 649 -24.30 -69.49 39.29
C LYS A 649 -23.50 -68.20 39.09
N LEU A 650 -22.20 -68.41 39.29
CA LEU A 650 -21.03 -67.77 38.70
C LEU A 650 -21.09 -67.78 37.15
N THR A 651 -20.93 -66.61 36.51
CA THR A 651 -20.18 -66.49 35.25
C THR A 651 -19.00 -65.58 35.52
N THR A 652 -17.87 -66.24 35.77
CA THR A 652 -16.54 -65.71 36.00
C THR A 652 -15.96 -65.17 34.69
N LEU A 653 -15.61 -63.88 34.66
CA LEU A 653 -14.51 -63.38 33.82
C LEU A 653 -13.39 -63.03 34.79
N GLN A 654 -12.53 -64.02 34.98
CA GLN A 654 -11.45 -64.07 35.96
C GLN A 654 -10.27 -63.24 35.43
N CYS A 655 -9.82 -62.27 36.22
CA CYS A 655 -8.50 -61.65 36.08
C CYS A 655 -7.43 -62.73 36.24
N GLN A 656 -6.81 -63.14 35.14
CA GLN A 656 -5.54 -63.86 35.15
C GLN A 656 -4.65 -63.27 34.08
N TYR A 657 -3.61 -62.56 34.49
CA TYR A 657 -2.32 -62.74 33.83
C TYR A 657 -1.20 -62.58 34.84
N SER A 658 -0.51 -63.71 35.02
CA SER A 658 0.70 -63.94 35.77
C SER A 658 1.90 -63.22 35.14
N THR A 659 2.80 -62.82 36.02
CA THR A 659 4.20 -62.49 35.78
C THR A 659 4.85 -63.35 34.69
N VAL A 660 5.27 -62.72 33.60
CA VAL A 660 6.37 -63.19 32.76
C VAL A 660 7.40 -62.07 32.72
N MET A 661 8.52 -62.31 33.40
CA MET A 661 9.77 -61.60 33.17
C MET A 661 10.22 -61.95 31.75
N ASP A 662 10.29 -60.96 30.86
CA ASP A 662 11.16 -61.08 29.69
C ASP A 662 12.14 -59.91 29.67
N LYS A 663 13.41 -60.27 29.79
CA LYS A 663 14.55 -59.37 29.66
C LYS A 663 14.83 -59.24 28.16
N THR A 664 15.36 -58.08 27.77
CA THR A 664 15.90 -57.72 26.44
C THR A 664 14.91 -57.16 25.41
N CYS A 665 14.79 -55.82 25.36
CA CYS A 665 15.49 -55.05 24.32
C CYS A 665 15.49 -53.56 24.69
N TYR A 666 16.65 -52.95 24.48
CA TYR A 666 17.08 -51.61 24.88
C TYR A 666 16.59 -50.53 23.89
N LYS A 667 16.46 -49.30 24.41
CA LYS A 667 16.66 -47.98 23.76
C LYS A 667 15.68 -47.49 22.67
N ASP A 668 14.81 -46.55 23.08
CA ASP A 668 14.81 -45.12 22.70
C ASP A 668 13.40 -44.55 22.54
N CYS A 669 12.99 -43.74 23.52
CA CYS A 669 11.97 -42.67 23.48
C CYS A 669 12.20 -41.73 24.67
#